data_AF-A0A969X0W9-F1
#
_entry.id   AF-A0A969X0W9-F1
#
_cell.length_a   1.000
_cell.length_b   1.000
_cell.length_c   1.000
_cell.angle_alpha   90.00
_cell.angle_beta   90.00
_cell.angle_gamma   90.00
#
_symmetry.space_group_name_H-M   'P 1'
#
loop_
_entity.id
_entity.type
_entity.pdbx_description
1 polymer ?
#
loop_
_entity_poly.entity_id
_entity_poly.type
_entity_poly.pdbx_seq_one_letter_code
_entity_poly.pdbx_strand_id
1 'polypeptide(L)'
;MWKLPFIVFLTSILCLINSSFNYKPKEFVIKKTVKDPQFLSENNAWVDSVFNTLTADEKIAQLLMFPAYSNLGKAHEDNILNLIENYKIGGLIFMQGGPYRQALLLNKYQEKSKVPLLISMDAEWSLSMRLDSTVLYPRQMMLGAIQDNELIYEMGAEFARQLKRLGVNVSFSPVCDINNNPLNPVINDRAFGEDKYNVSLKSYYYMKGLQDNGVLACAKHFPGHGDTNVDSHKSLPVIKHNFQRLDSLELYPFQYLIDRGISSVMVSHLFVPAIDSAKNLPSSLSAKTINGVLKNDMGFKGLVFTDALNMGGITNHFKAGEADVKALLAGNDILVFPNELPLVIEKIKQAIENGEISQEEIDNKCKKVLMAKYWAGLDKYQEISLENLYSDLNNTEALWLKQKLIENSLSVVLNQDSIIPLQRLDSLKIASISFGSNNMSSFQNRLKYYALVDEFNFESEIKKGNIQNFKSKLKNYNLIILGVHNTNSLASKKFGISAKTIEFIDEICEENNVILNLFANPYALAYFKNAEKCSAIIVSYNDWKLTNDLSAQLIFGGIPALGRLPVSADSRFLVNSGFDTEKIRLKYTSIPEEAGVDSEMLYKVDSMMNEAIQAKAFPGGQIVAARNGIVFYIKSFGYHDYSNKIKVDDFDLYDLASVTKVLGSAPALMKLYDEKQFALNDNLSKYVPVLKNTKKSEFKIFDILTHRAGFKSWEAFFKKTIKNDSVKNLIYSNRQKENYNSRVCEGFYILDSYRDTIFQEIINSPHNNYGRYVYSDMGFYLFPEMIKNLTKKTIDEYLYEEFYSQIGAWTMRYLPLEKFSKNQIAPTEEDNVFRKEQIHGYVHDQGATMLGGISGHAGLFASANDVAKIMQIFVQNGNYGNYKFINPETIDLFTKYQFDSTKNRRGLAWDKPVPGDTTKGLGSGSASNLAYGHSGYTGTMVWADPHYDFVYVFNSNRVYKDAENWKILKLNTRTIIEEIFYQAIIKKNPELRFVKN
;
A
#
# COMPACT_ATOMS: atom_id res chain seq x y z
N MET A 1 -41.07 -41.46 8.27
CA MET A 1 -40.88 -40.22 9.04
C MET A 1 -39.73 -39.41 8.43
N TRP A 2 -40.00 -38.76 7.31
CA TRP A 2 -39.06 -37.96 6.53
C TRP A 2 -39.84 -36.70 6.15
N LYS A 3 -39.62 -35.58 6.84
CA LYS A 3 -40.14 -34.25 6.42
C LYS A 3 -39.60 -33.03 7.18
N LEU A 4 -38.65 -33.20 8.11
CA LEU A 4 -38.07 -32.08 8.87
C LEU A 4 -36.64 -31.65 8.49
N PRO A 5 -35.72 -32.50 7.97
CA PRO A 5 -34.37 -32.03 7.65
C PRO A 5 -34.25 -31.35 6.27
N PHE A 6 -35.23 -31.52 5.38
CA PHE A 6 -35.18 -30.95 4.02
C PHE A 6 -35.63 -29.48 3.97
N ILE A 7 -36.48 -29.06 4.92
CA ILE A 7 -36.98 -27.68 4.99
C ILE A 7 -35.90 -26.75 5.57
N VAL A 8 -35.13 -27.22 6.56
CA VAL A 8 -34.05 -26.42 7.16
C VAL A 8 -32.89 -26.22 6.17
N PHE A 9 -32.59 -27.22 5.32
CA PHE A 9 -31.53 -27.13 4.32
C PHE A 9 -31.91 -26.27 3.10
N LEU A 10 -33.20 -26.23 2.70
CA LEU A 10 -33.66 -25.31 1.66
C LEU A 10 -33.76 -23.86 2.17
N THR A 11 -34.11 -23.63 3.43
CA THR A 11 -34.17 -22.26 3.98
C THR A 11 -32.79 -21.63 4.15
N SER A 12 -31.74 -22.41 4.44
CA SER A 12 -30.37 -21.89 4.50
C SER A 12 -29.77 -21.64 3.11
N ILE A 13 -30.14 -22.42 2.09
CA ILE A 13 -29.68 -22.20 0.70
C ILE A 13 -30.43 -21.02 0.04
N LEU A 14 -31.71 -20.81 0.33
CA LEU A 14 -32.46 -19.63 -0.15
C LEU A 14 -32.07 -18.33 0.56
N CYS A 15 -31.53 -18.38 1.78
CA CYS A 15 -30.95 -17.21 2.45
C CYS A 15 -29.50 -16.89 2.00
N LEU A 16 -28.78 -17.84 1.38
CA LEU A 16 -27.40 -17.63 0.91
C LEU A 16 -27.30 -17.24 -0.59
N ILE A 17 -28.39 -17.37 -1.37
CA ILE A 17 -28.41 -17.00 -2.80
C ILE A 17 -28.97 -15.58 -3.05
N ASN A 18 -29.40 -14.86 -2.01
CA ASN A 18 -29.93 -13.49 -2.13
C ASN A 18 -29.12 -12.42 -1.38
N SER A 19 -27.88 -12.72 -0.96
CA SER A 19 -26.97 -11.73 -0.36
C SER A 19 -26.01 -11.11 -1.37
N SER A 20 -26.39 -11.02 -2.65
CA SER A 20 -25.94 -9.90 -3.47
C SER A 20 -26.65 -8.67 -2.91
N PHE A 21 -25.95 -7.92 -2.06
CA PHE A 21 -26.36 -6.58 -1.65
C PHE A 21 -26.44 -5.72 -2.92
N ASN A 22 -27.58 -5.80 -3.61
CA ASN A 22 -28.07 -4.75 -4.47
C ASN A 22 -28.35 -3.58 -3.55
N TYR A 23 -27.31 -2.80 -3.25
CA TYR A 23 -27.45 -1.46 -2.73
C TYR A 23 -28.18 -0.65 -3.80
N LYS A 24 -29.52 -0.77 -3.83
CA LYS A 24 -30.37 0.24 -4.44
C LYS A 24 -30.30 1.42 -3.46
N PRO A 25 -29.66 2.54 -3.81
CA PRO A 25 -29.80 3.74 -3.00
C PRO A 25 -31.30 3.97 -2.84
N LYS A 26 -31.77 4.06 -1.58
CA LYS A 26 -33.15 4.48 -1.30
C LYS A 26 -33.40 5.74 -2.14
N GLU A 27 -34.47 5.75 -2.95
CA GLU A 27 -34.94 6.98 -3.60
C GLU A 27 -35.23 7.99 -2.49
N PHE A 28 -34.26 8.86 -2.23
CA PHE A 28 -34.44 10.01 -1.36
C PHE A 28 -35.30 10.99 -2.13
N VAL A 29 -36.61 10.97 -1.86
CA VAL A 29 -37.49 12.08 -2.21
C VAL A 29 -37.10 13.26 -1.32
N ILE A 30 -36.13 14.06 -1.78
CA ILE A 30 -35.70 15.27 -1.10
C ILE A 30 -36.84 16.29 -1.21
N LYS A 31 -37.49 16.62 -0.10
CA LYS A 31 -38.18 17.92 0.00
C LYS A 31 -37.14 18.99 -0.28
N LYS A 32 -37.34 19.84 -1.30
CA LYS A 32 -36.48 20.99 -1.62
C LYS A 32 -36.38 21.92 -0.40
N THR A 33 -35.41 21.67 0.47
CA THR A 33 -35.00 22.60 1.52
C THR A 33 -33.61 23.08 1.15
N VAL A 34 -33.56 24.20 0.44
CA VAL A 34 -32.29 24.85 0.09
C VAL A 34 -31.66 25.38 1.37
N LYS A 35 -30.45 24.92 1.69
CA LYS A 35 -29.65 25.44 2.79
C LYS A 35 -28.77 26.56 2.25
N ASP A 36 -28.89 27.76 2.82
CA ASP A 36 -28.04 28.88 2.44
C ASP A 36 -26.56 28.57 2.77
N PRO A 37 -25.62 29.00 1.90
CA PRO A 37 -24.19 28.92 2.19
C PRO A 37 -23.84 29.53 3.55
N GLN A 38 -22.92 28.89 4.30
CA GLN A 38 -22.60 29.29 5.67
C GLN A 38 -22.10 30.74 5.76
N PHE A 39 -21.27 31.18 4.80
CA PHE A 39 -20.71 32.54 4.79
C PHE A 39 -21.76 33.67 4.65
N LEU A 40 -23.00 33.36 4.24
CA LEU A 40 -24.08 34.36 4.15
C LEU A 40 -24.77 34.63 5.50
N SER A 41 -24.60 33.74 6.47
CA SER A 41 -25.29 33.84 7.77
C SER A 41 -24.64 34.81 8.75
N GLU A 42 -23.54 35.45 8.36
CA GLU A 42 -22.72 36.31 9.21
C GLU A 42 -22.93 37.79 8.84
N ASN A 43 -23.97 38.42 9.39
CA ASN A 43 -24.03 39.88 9.39
C ASN A 43 -22.88 40.40 10.25
N ASN A 44 -21.90 41.04 9.62
CA ASN A 44 -20.64 41.35 10.27
C ASN A 44 -20.20 42.81 10.11
N ALA A 45 -19.88 43.44 11.24
CA ALA A 45 -19.40 44.82 11.28
C ALA A 45 -18.11 45.04 10.47
N TRP A 46 -17.25 44.01 10.32
CA TRP A 46 -16.06 44.08 9.47
C TRP A 46 -16.44 44.29 8.00
N VAL A 47 -17.40 43.51 7.48
CA VAL A 47 -17.87 43.62 6.09
C VAL A 47 -18.37 45.02 5.80
N ASP A 48 -19.25 45.55 6.66
CA ASP A 48 -19.78 46.91 6.49
C ASP A 48 -18.69 47.96 6.63
N SER A 49 -17.76 47.80 7.58
CA SER A 49 -16.65 48.74 7.78
C SER A 49 -15.74 48.82 6.56
N VAL A 50 -15.34 47.68 5.99
CA VAL A 50 -14.49 47.63 4.80
C VAL A 50 -15.26 48.18 3.61
N PHE A 51 -16.47 47.70 3.37
CA PHE A 51 -17.31 48.12 2.25
C PHE A 51 -17.50 49.64 2.18
N ASN A 52 -17.75 50.29 3.32
CA ASN A 52 -17.95 51.74 3.39
C ASN A 52 -16.68 52.55 3.10
N THR A 53 -15.49 51.94 3.11
CA THR A 53 -14.23 52.60 2.70
C THR A 53 -13.92 52.50 1.22
N LEU A 54 -14.67 51.68 0.46
CA LEU A 54 -14.39 51.41 -0.94
C LEU A 54 -15.05 52.43 -1.87
N THR A 55 -14.27 52.95 -2.81
CA THR A 55 -14.78 53.70 -3.96
C THR A 55 -15.53 52.79 -4.94
N ALA A 56 -16.32 53.37 -5.87
CA ALA A 56 -17.04 52.59 -6.88
C ALA A 56 -16.07 51.70 -7.71
N ASP A 57 -14.93 52.25 -8.13
CA ASP A 57 -13.91 51.51 -8.90
C ASP A 57 -13.29 50.37 -8.06
N GLU A 58 -13.01 50.61 -6.77
CA GLU A 58 -12.51 49.55 -5.89
C GLU A 58 -13.56 48.46 -5.64
N LYS A 59 -14.85 48.80 -5.53
CA LYS A 59 -15.94 47.82 -5.42
C LYS A 59 -16.03 46.93 -6.66
N ILE A 60 -15.84 47.49 -7.85
CA ILE A 60 -15.72 46.71 -9.10
C ILE A 60 -14.48 45.81 -9.05
N ALA A 61 -13.33 46.36 -8.65
CA ALA A 61 -12.08 45.61 -8.57
C ALA A 61 -12.15 44.43 -7.60
N GLN A 62 -12.95 44.52 -6.53
CA GLN A 62 -13.22 43.40 -5.62
C GLN A 62 -13.90 42.19 -6.28
N LEU A 63 -14.51 42.36 -7.45
CA LEU A 63 -15.15 41.29 -8.23
C LEU A 63 -14.18 40.61 -9.21
N LEU A 64 -12.89 40.99 -9.21
CA LEU A 64 -11.92 40.53 -10.20
C LEU A 64 -10.84 39.67 -9.55
N MET A 65 -10.52 38.54 -10.20
CA MET A 65 -9.54 37.56 -9.73
C MET A 65 -8.50 37.27 -10.80
N PHE A 66 -7.25 37.64 -10.54
CA PHE A 66 -6.14 37.54 -11.49
C PHE A 66 -5.24 36.32 -11.24
N PRO A 67 -4.64 35.74 -12.28
CA PRO A 67 -3.72 34.63 -12.11
C PRO A 67 -2.36 35.08 -11.57
N ALA A 68 -1.89 34.40 -10.53
CA ALA A 68 -0.55 34.55 -9.98
C ALA A 68 0.27 33.26 -10.16
N TYR A 69 1.51 33.41 -10.60
CA TYR A 69 2.43 32.30 -10.85
C TYR A 69 3.71 32.48 -10.03
N SER A 70 4.07 31.47 -9.23
CA SER A 70 5.28 31.52 -8.40
C SER A 70 6.55 31.07 -9.14
N ASN A 71 6.48 30.90 -10.46
CA ASN A 71 7.59 30.47 -11.32
C ASN A 71 7.92 31.44 -12.47
N LEU A 72 7.23 32.58 -12.60
CA LEU A 72 7.46 33.55 -13.70
C LEU A 72 8.42 34.70 -13.34
N GLY A 73 8.96 34.71 -12.13
CA GLY A 73 9.99 35.67 -11.70
C GLY A 73 9.49 37.09 -11.47
N LYS A 74 10.45 38.02 -11.34
CA LYS A 74 10.23 39.36 -10.79
C LYS A 74 9.28 40.25 -11.60
N ALA A 75 9.35 40.19 -12.93
CA ALA A 75 8.47 41.00 -13.79
C ALA A 75 6.99 40.65 -13.60
N HIS A 76 6.67 39.35 -13.44
CA HIS A 76 5.30 38.93 -13.13
C HIS A 76 4.88 39.37 -11.73
N GLU A 77 5.78 39.22 -10.75
CA GLU A 77 5.54 39.70 -9.38
C GLU A 77 5.22 41.21 -9.34
N ASP A 78 6.00 42.03 -10.04
CA ASP A 78 5.81 43.48 -10.08
C ASP A 78 4.48 43.86 -10.76
N ASN A 79 4.07 43.12 -11.79
CA ASN A 79 2.75 43.30 -12.40
C ASN A 79 1.62 43.02 -11.39
N ILE A 80 1.68 41.89 -10.66
CA ILE A 80 0.67 41.56 -9.65
C ILE A 80 0.64 42.60 -8.53
N LEU A 81 1.80 43.05 -8.05
CA LEU A 81 1.89 44.14 -7.06
C LEU A 81 1.24 45.42 -7.57
N ASN A 82 1.47 45.80 -8.83
CA ASN A 82 0.82 46.95 -9.44
C ASN A 82 -0.71 46.82 -9.48
N LEU A 83 -1.25 45.63 -9.78
CA LEU A 83 -2.70 45.39 -9.73
C LEU A 83 -3.26 45.53 -8.30
N ILE A 84 -2.53 45.01 -7.30
CA ILE A 84 -2.91 45.09 -5.89
C ILE A 84 -2.84 46.54 -5.37
N GLU A 85 -1.74 47.23 -5.62
CA GLU A 85 -1.45 48.54 -5.05
C GLU A 85 -2.20 49.67 -5.77
N ASN A 86 -2.44 49.58 -7.08
CA ASN A 86 -3.07 50.68 -7.80
C ASN A 86 -4.57 50.47 -8.06
N TYR A 87 -5.05 49.23 -8.13
CA TYR A 87 -6.45 48.94 -8.46
C TYR A 87 -7.22 48.22 -7.35
N LYS A 88 -6.54 47.72 -6.32
CA LYS A 88 -7.14 47.06 -5.15
C LYS A 88 -8.02 45.87 -5.56
N ILE A 89 -7.45 45.00 -6.39
CA ILE A 89 -8.13 43.79 -6.89
C ILE A 89 -8.67 42.90 -5.75
N GLY A 90 -9.71 42.13 -6.05
CA GLY A 90 -10.43 41.30 -5.07
C GLY A 90 -9.72 40.04 -4.66
N GLY A 91 -9.00 39.40 -5.58
CA GLY A 91 -8.37 38.12 -5.31
C GLY A 91 -7.36 37.67 -6.35
N LEU A 92 -6.71 36.56 -6.03
CA LEU A 92 -5.74 35.89 -6.90
C LEU A 92 -6.08 34.41 -7.01
N ILE A 93 -5.92 33.86 -8.21
CA ILE A 93 -5.86 32.41 -8.43
C ILE A 93 -4.41 32.00 -8.61
N PHE A 94 -3.89 31.16 -7.71
CA PHE A 94 -2.54 30.63 -7.86
C PHE A 94 -2.48 29.49 -8.86
N MET A 95 -1.54 29.60 -9.79
CA MET A 95 -1.30 28.68 -10.89
C MET A 95 0.01 27.91 -10.67
N GLN A 96 0.62 27.42 -11.75
CA GLN A 96 1.78 26.54 -11.67
C GLN A 96 2.97 27.17 -10.93
N GLY A 97 3.61 26.39 -10.06
CA GLY A 97 4.77 26.84 -9.30
C GLY A 97 5.17 25.91 -8.18
N GLY A 98 5.69 26.46 -7.08
CA GLY A 98 6.11 25.67 -5.90
C GLY A 98 5.66 26.30 -4.58
N PRO A 99 5.41 25.49 -3.53
CA PRO A 99 4.72 25.92 -2.31
C PRO A 99 5.48 27.00 -1.54
N TYR A 100 6.80 26.87 -1.42
CA TYR A 100 7.62 27.87 -0.73
C TYR A 100 7.63 29.23 -1.45
N ARG A 101 7.79 29.22 -2.78
CA ARG A 101 7.75 30.45 -3.59
C ARG A 101 6.37 31.10 -3.55
N GLN A 102 5.30 30.30 -3.58
CA GLN A 102 3.94 30.81 -3.41
C GLN A 102 3.75 31.46 -2.04
N ALA A 103 4.15 30.81 -0.95
CA ALA A 103 4.02 31.36 0.40
C ALA A 103 4.73 32.72 0.54
N LEU A 104 5.97 32.82 0.03
CA LEU A 104 6.72 34.07 0.00
C LEU A 104 6.00 35.19 -0.77
N LEU A 105 5.54 34.89 -1.99
CA LEU A 105 4.84 35.86 -2.82
C LEU A 105 3.50 36.27 -2.21
N LEU A 106 2.76 35.31 -1.65
CA LEU A 106 1.47 35.59 -1.03
C LEU A 106 1.62 36.45 0.23
N ASN A 107 2.62 36.20 1.08
CA ASN A 107 2.91 37.07 2.22
C ASN A 107 3.15 38.50 1.76
N LYS A 108 3.96 38.68 0.73
CA LYS A 108 4.24 39.99 0.13
C LYS A 108 2.99 40.64 -0.47
N TYR A 109 2.16 39.88 -1.18
CA TYR A 109 0.94 40.38 -1.81
C TYR A 109 -0.11 40.81 -0.78
N GLN A 110 -0.29 40.02 0.29
CA GLN A 110 -1.22 40.37 1.37
C GLN A 110 -0.72 41.57 2.17
N GLU A 111 0.59 41.70 2.41
CA GLU A 111 1.18 42.88 3.07
C GLU A 111 0.88 44.18 2.31
N LYS A 112 0.89 44.14 0.98
CA LYS A 112 0.58 45.31 0.13
C LYS A 112 -0.91 45.53 -0.12
N SER A 113 -1.76 44.58 0.23
CA SER A 113 -3.19 44.68 -0.01
C SER A 113 -3.90 45.42 1.11
N LYS A 114 -4.64 46.48 0.77
CA LYS A 114 -5.45 47.23 1.75
C LYS A 114 -6.67 46.44 2.24
N VAL A 115 -7.33 45.74 1.32
CA VAL A 115 -8.36 44.74 1.62
C VAL A 115 -7.75 43.37 1.37
N PRO A 116 -7.71 42.46 2.34
CA PRO A 116 -7.12 41.14 2.16
C PRO A 116 -7.63 40.44 0.90
N LEU A 117 -6.72 39.86 0.11
CA LEU A 117 -7.03 39.19 -1.15
C LEU A 117 -7.70 37.85 -0.86
N LEU A 118 -8.75 37.52 -1.62
CA LEU A 118 -9.32 36.17 -1.63
C LEU A 118 -8.45 35.29 -2.52
N ILE A 119 -7.87 34.23 -1.96
CA ILE A 119 -6.94 33.36 -2.68
C ILE A 119 -7.65 32.08 -3.11
N SER A 120 -7.54 31.74 -4.38
CA SER A 120 -8.10 30.50 -4.95
C SER A 120 -7.03 29.65 -5.64
N MET A 121 -7.40 28.38 -5.89
CA MET A 121 -6.59 27.46 -6.68
C MET A 121 -7.48 26.38 -7.31
N ASP A 122 -7.13 25.94 -8.52
CA ASP A 122 -7.59 24.63 -8.99
C ASP A 122 -6.86 23.53 -8.22
N ALA A 123 -7.53 23.00 -7.20
CA ALA A 123 -6.97 22.02 -6.27
C ALA A 123 -7.82 20.75 -6.23
N GLU A 124 -8.17 20.20 -7.41
CA GLU A 124 -9.05 19.02 -7.51
C GLU A 124 -8.47 17.81 -6.78
N TRP A 125 -7.18 17.53 -6.94
CA TRP A 125 -6.43 16.52 -6.17
C TRP A 125 -5.41 17.19 -5.23
N SER A 126 -5.87 18.25 -4.55
CA SER A 126 -5.08 19.14 -3.69
C SER A 126 -4.03 19.97 -4.47
N LEU A 127 -3.09 20.54 -3.73
CA LEU A 127 -2.02 21.44 -4.18
C LEU A 127 -1.25 20.90 -5.39
N SER A 128 -1.05 19.58 -5.48
CA SER A 128 -0.25 18.95 -6.55
C SER A 128 -0.87 19.05 -7.94
N MET A 129 -2.10 19.57 -8.07
CA MET A 129 -2.66 19.98 -9.35
C MET A 129 -1.92 21.18 -9.97
N ARG A 130 -1.38 22.07 -9.14
CA ARG A 130 -0.66 23.28 -9.57
C ARG A 130 0.78 23.33 -9.07
N LEU A 131 1.06 22.78 -7.90
CA LEU A 131 2.33 22.95 -7.22
C LEU A 131 3.21 21.72 -7.30
N ASP A 132 4.51 21.98 -7.48
CA ASP A 132 5.56 20.98 -7.29
C ASP A 132 5.69 20.56 -5.80
N SER A 133 6.44 19.49 -5.54
CA SER A 133 6.94 19.13 -4.19
C SER A 133 5.86 18.93 -3.10
N THR A 134 4.65 18.55 -3.49
CA THR A 134 3.52 18.24 -2.59
C THR A 134 2.97 16.84 -2.87
N VAL A 135 2.20 16.29 -1.94
CA VAL A 135 1.60 14.95 -2.07
C VAL A 135 0.72 14.88 -3.32
N LEU A 136 1.04 13.93 -4.21
CA LEU A 136 0.25 13.64 -5.40
C LEU A 136 -0.87 12.64 -5.08
N TYR A 137 -2.13 13.09 -5.09
CA TYR A 137 -3.30 12.27 -4.79
C TYR A 137 -3.97 11.69 -6.04
N PRO A 138 -4.68 10.55 -5.92
CA PRO A 138 -5.41 9.96 -7.04
C PRO A 138 -6.40 10.93 -7.68
N ARG A 139 -6.64 10.75 -8.98
CA ARG A 139 -7.67 11.50 -9.71
C ARG A 139 -9.08 11.00 -9.36
N GLN A 140 -10.08 11.84 -9.60
CA GLN A 140 -11.43 11.60 -9.09
C GLN A 140 -12.08 10.33 -9.61
N MET A 141 -11.77 9.89 -10.84
CA MET A 141 -12.32 8.64 -11.33
C MET A 141 -11.86 7.45 -10.47
N MET A 142 -10.59 7.40 -10.07
CA MET A 142 -10.13 6.36 -9.14
C MET A 142 -10.86 6.46 -7.80
N LEU A 143 -10.97 7.67 -7.25
CA LEU A 143 -11.67 7.93 -5.98
C LEU A 143 -13.18 7.63 -6.06
N GLY A 144 -13.74 7.68 -7.27
CA GLY A 144 -15.08 7.25 -7.63
C GLY A 144 -15.39 5.79 -7.28
N ALA A 145 -14.35 4.95 -7.24
CA ALA A 145 -14.47 3.54 -6.94
C ALA A 145 -14.64 3.23 -5.45
N ILE A 146 -14.25 4.17 -4.58
CA ILE A 146 -14.31 4.00 -3.12
C ILE A 146 -15.77 3.87 -2.67
N GLN A 147 -16.07 2.86 -1.84
CA GLN A 147 -17.41 2.66 -1.29
C GLN A 147 -17.64 3.40 0.04
N ASP A 148 -16.58 3.55 0.85
CA ASP A 148 -16.62 4.33 2.09
C ASP A 148 -16.43 5.83 1.82
N ASN A 149 -17.52 6.59 1.84
CA ASN A 149 -17.45 8.03 1.58
C ASN A 149 -16.84 8.85 2.74
N GLU A 150 -16.68 8.28 3.94
CA GLU A 150 -15.97 9.00 5.02
C GLU A 150 -14.50 9.22 4.64
N LEU A 151 -13.88 8.33 3.87
CA LEU A 151 -12.55 8.56 3.30
C LEU A 151 -12.50 9.78 2.36
N ILE A 152 -13.59 10.09 1.66
CA ILE A 152 -13.68 11.29 0.80
C ILE A 152 -13.83 12.56 1.66
N TYR A 153 -14.48 12.46 2.82
CA TYR A 153 -14.49 13.55 3.81
C TYR A 153 -13.10 13.79 4.42
N GLU A 154 -12.42 12.73 4.87
CA GLU A 154 -11.03 12.80 5.36
C GLU A 154 -10.11 13.43 4.31
N MET A 155 -10.29 13.07 3.03
CA MET A 155 -9.61 13.70 1.90
C MET A 155 -9.90 15.20 1.79
N GLY A 156 -11.17 15.61 1.80
CA GLY A 156 -11.52 17.03 1.78
C GLY A 156 -10.92 17.81 2.95
N ALA A 157 -10.91 17.21 4.14
CA ALA A 157 -10.33 17.81 5.35
C ALA A 157 -8.80 17.98 5.25
N GLU A 158 -8.08 16.94 4.80
CA GLU A 158 -6.63 17.00 4.60
C GLU A 158 -6.25 18.00 3.49
N PHE A 159 -7.04 18.07 2.42
CA PHE A 159 -6.80 19.05 1.36
C PHE A 159 -7.02 20.48 1.87
N ALA A 160 -8.06 20.71 2.68
CA ALA A 160 -8.27 22.00 3.33
C ALA A 160 -7.11 22.39 4.25
N ARG A 161 -6.56 21.44 5.02
CA ARG A 161 -5.37 21.66 5.86
C ARG A 161 -4.18 22.13 5.02
N GLN A 162 -3.88 21.42 3.92
CA GLN A 162 -2.80 21.78 2.99
C GLN A 162 -3.04 23.14 2.32
N LEU A 163 -4.26 23.42 1.86
CA LEU A 163 -4.63 24.68 1.22
C LEU A 163 -4.49 25.86 2.19
N LYS A 164 -4.98 25.73 3.43
CA LYS A 164 -4.85 26.76 4.47
C LYS A 164 -3.40 26.99 4.89
N ARG A 165 -2.58 25.94 4.91
CA ARG A 165 -1.14 26.06 5.19
C ARG A 165 -0.41 26.98 4.19
N LEU A 166 -0.98 27.16 2.99
CA LEU A 166 -0.51 28.06 1.92
C LEU A 166 -1.44 29.27 1.70
N GLY A 167 -2.34 29.56 2.63
CA GLY A 167 -3.24 30.72 2.55
C GLY A 167 -4.26 30.67 1.42
N VAL A 168 -4.59 29.49 0.88
CA VAL A 168 -5.64 29.33 -0.14
C VAL A 168 -7.00 29.20 0.55
N ASN A 169 -7.96 30.06 0.15
CA ASN A 169 -9.27 30.18 0.77
C ASN A 169 -10.39 29.51 -0.04
N VAL A 170 -10.24 29.44 -1.36
CA VAL A 170 -11.20 28.83 -2.29
C VAL A 170 -10.53 27.68 -3.03
N SER A 171 -11.10 26.50 -2.93
CA SER A 171 -10.75 25.38 -3.80
C SER A 171 -11.74 25.33 -4.96
N PHE A 172 -11.26 25.41 -6.19
CA PHE A 172 -12.10 25.16 -7.37
C PHE A 172 -12.37 23.65 -7.54
N SER A 173 -13.05 23.09 -6.56
CA SER A 173 -13.46 21.69 -6.44
C SER A 173 -14.65 21.57 -5.46
N PRO A 174 -15.49 20.53 -5.55
CA PRO A 174 -15.36 19.34 -6.40
C PRO A 174 -15.75 19.57 -7.87
N VAL A 175 -15.12 18.80 -8.77
CA VAL A 175 -15.72 18.49 -10.07
C VAL A 175 -16.89 17.54 -9.82
N CYS A 176 -18.10 17.97 -10.15
CA CYS A 176 -19.34 17.22 -9.97
C CYS A 176 -20.02 16.89 -11.30
N ASP A 177 -19.31 17.08 -12.42
CA ASP A 177 -19.73 16.62 -13.73
C ASP A 177 -19.91 15.10 -13.75
N ILE A 178 -20.90 14.64 -14.50
CA ILE A 178 -21.16 13.22 -14.74
C ILE A 178 -20.44 12.79 -16.01
N ASN A 179 -19.49 11.86 -15.90
CA ASN A 179 -18.72 11.39 -17.04
C ASN A 179 -19.42 10.22 -17.76
N ASN A 180 -20.53 10.53 -18.40
CA ASN A 180 -21.33 9.59 -19.22
C ASN A 180 -20.84 9.45 -20.66
N ASN A 181 -19.71 10.07 -21.01
CA ASN A 181 -19.09 10.00 -22.33
C ASN A 181 -17.61 9.62 -22.22
N PRO A 182 -17.25 8.36 -22.54
CA PRO A 182 -15.87 7.87 -22.48
C PRO A 182 -14.88 8.61 -23.40
N LEU A 183 -15.38 9.34 -24.41
CA LEU A 183 -14.58 10.09 -25.37
C LEU A 183 -14.35 11.55 -24.94
N ASN A 184 -14.88 11.98 -23.79
CA ASN A 184 -14.69 13.33 -23.30
C ASN A 184 -13.19 13.60 -23.05
N PRO A 185 -12.57 14.59 -23.73
CA PRO A 185 -11.14 14.84 -23.60
C PRO A 185 -10.77 15.70 -22.38
N VAL A 186 -11.75 16.32 -21.71
CA VAL A 186 -11.56 17.35 -20.68
C VAL A 186 -11.93 16.86 -19.29
N ILE A 187 -13.11 16.25 -19.12
CA ILE A 187 -13.61 15.80 -17.82
C ILE A 187 -13.00 14.43 -17.49
N ASN A 188 -13.39 13.37 -18.21
CA ASN A 188 -12.75 12.05 -18.12
C ASN A 188 -12.39 11.66 -16.67
N ASP A 189 -11.09 11.49 -16.37
CA ASP A 189 -10.59 11.05 -15.07
C ASP A 189 -10.73 12.07 -13.93
N ARG A 190 -11.18 13.31 -14.22
CA ARG A 190 -11.46 14.38 -13.25
C ARG A 190 -12.84 14.29 -12.62
N ALA A 191 -13.75 13.50 -13.18
CA ALA A 191 -15.05 13.24 -12.57
C ALA A 191 -15.02 11.95 -11.74
N PHE A 192 -15.89 11.88 -10.73
CA PHE A 192 -16.03 10.69 -9.89
C PHE A 192 -16.65 9.49 -10.60
N GLY A 193 -17.31 9.66 -11.75
CA GLY A 193 -17.92 8.55 -12.47
C GLY A 193 -19.11 8.96 -13.33
N GLU A 194 -19.89 7.98 -13.75
CA GLU A 194 -21.10 8.18 -14.58
C GLU A 194 -22.42 8.07 -13.82
N ASP A 195 -22.42 7.50 -12.61
CA ASP A 195 -23.61 7.40 -11.77
C ASP A 195 -23.86 8.71 -11.01
N LYS A 196 -24.99 9.35 -11.27
CA LYS A 196 -25.33 10.66 -10.67
C LYS A 196 -25.42 10.62 -9.15
N TYR A 197 -25.83 9.51 -8.54
CA TYR A 197 -25.96 9.42 -7.08
C TYR A 197 -24.59 9.31 -6.41
N ASN A 198 -23.71 8.46 -6.95
CA ASN A 198 -22.34 8.31 -6.49
C ASN A 198 -21.54 9.61 -6.66
N VAL A 199 -21.65 10.26 -7.83
CA VAL A 199 -21.03 11.57 -8.09
C VAL A 199 -21.52 12.59 -7.07
N SER A 200 -22.84 12.71 -6.87
CA SER A 200 -23.42 13.67 -5.92
C SER A 200 -22.96 13.43 -4.48
N LEU A 201 -22.91 12.17 -4.03
CA LEU A 201 -22.46 11.81 -2.68
C LEU A 201 -20.98 12.15 -2.48
N LYS A 202 -20.10 11.76 -3.39
CA LYS A 202 -18.67 12.03 -3.27
C LYS A 202 -18.36 13.51 -3.37
N SER A 203 -19.01 14.24 -4.28
CA SER A 203 -18.90 15.69 -4.33
C SER A 203 -19.37 16.34 -3.03
N TYR A 204 -20.43 15.83 -2.38
CA TYR A 204 -20.89 16.36 -1.09
C TYR A 204 -19.87 16.13 0.02
N TYR A 205 -19.32 14.92 0.16
CA TYR A 205 -18.33 14.65 1.20
C TYR A 205 -17.02 15.42 0.99
N TYR A 206 -16.59 15.59 -0.27
CA TYR A 206 -15.45 16.44 -0.59
C TYR A 206 -15.74 17.91 -0.24
N MET A 207 -16.88 18.45 -0.67
CA MET A 207 -17.35 19.79 -0.29
C MET A 207 -17.37 19.96 1.23
N LYS A 208 -17.95 19.00 1.95
CA LYS A 208 -18.09 19.04 3.41
C LYS A 208 -16.72 19.05 4.09
N GLY A 209 -15.80 18.19 3.67
CA GLY A 209 -14.43 18.16 4.20
C GLY A 209 -13.70 19.49 4.01
N LEU A 210 -13.88 20.15 2.86
CA LEU A 210 -13.31 21.48 2.61
C LEU A 210 -13.93 22.56 3.50
N GLN A 211 -15.26 22.66 3.50
CA GLN A 211 -15.99 23.75 4.16
C GLN A 211 -15.93 23.66 5.68
N ASP A 212 -16.05 22.46 6.26
CA ASP A 212 -15.93 22.25 7.71
C ASP A 212 -14.54 22.63 8.24
N ASN A 213 -13.53 22.64 7.36
CA ASN A 213 -12.15 23.00 7.70
C ASN A 213 -11.77 24.43 7.24
N GLY A 214 -12.74 25.22 6.79
CA GLY A 214 -12.57 26.65 6.49
C GLY A 214 -12.04 26.97 5.10
N VAL A 215 -12.30 26.11 4.11
CA VAL A 215 -12.04 26.37 2.68
C VAL A 215 -13.35 26.37 1.90
N LEU A 216 -13.60 27.42 1.13
CA LEU A 216 -14.78 27.54 0.28
C LEU A 216 -14.68 26.52 -0.86
N ALA A 217 -15.65 25.61 -0.93
CA ALA A 217 -15.78 24.67 -2.04
C ALA A 217 -16.53 25.31 -3.23
N CYS A 218 -16.20 24.85 -4.43
CA CYS A 218 -16.75 25.32 -5.69
C CYS A 218 -17.20 24.15 -6.57
N ALA A 219 -18.51 23.96 -6.70
CA ALA A 219 -19.05 22.95 -7.61
C ALA A 219 -18.82 23.38 -9.07
N LYS A 220 -18.22 22.50 -9.87
CA LYS A 220 -17.94 22.76 -11.28
C LYS A 220 -18.14 21.51 -12.17
N HIS A 221 -18.41 21.67 -13.47
CA HIS A 221 -18.53 22.94 -14.20
C HIS A 221 -19.98 23.16 -14.66
N PHE A 222 -20.69 24.10 -14.06
CA PHE A 222 -22.11 24.33 -14.34
C PHE A 222 -22.32 24.79 -15.79
N PRO A 223 -23.35 24.33 -16.54
CA PRO A 223 -24.44 23.42 -16.14
C PRO A 223 -24.18 21.92 -16.41
N GLY A 224 -22.91 21.50 -16.52
CA GLY A 224 -22.51 20.10 -16.74
C GLY A 224 -21.68 19.92 -18.02
N HIS A 225 -20.37 19.72 -17.87
CA HIS A 225 -19.40 19.59 -18.96
C HIS A 225 -19.08 18.12 -19.32
N GLY A 226 -19.67 17.16 -18.59
CA GLY A 226 -19.34 15.73 -18.68
C GLY A 226 -19.63 15.03 -20.01
N ASP A 227 -20.49 15.60 -20.87
CA ASP A 227 -20.87 15.01 -22.17
C ASP A 227 -20.44 15.85 -23.39
N THR A 228 -19.20 16.36 -23.39
CA THR A 228 -18.66 17.12 -24.52
C THR A 228 -17.52 16.38 -25.23
N ASN A 229 -17.53 16.40 -26.57
CA ASN A 229 -16.43 15.86 -27.40
C ASN A 229 -15.39 16.93 -27.79
N VAL A 230 -15.56 18.19 -27.34
CA VAL A 230 -14.77 19.34 -27.75
C VAL A 230 -14.12 19.97 -26.51
N ASP A 231 -12.85 20.34 -26.64
CA ASP A 231 -12.08 21.02 -25.60
C ASP A 231 -12.38 22.53 -25.58
N SER A 232 -12.96 23.01 -24.48
CA SER A 232 -13.32 24.42 -24.25
C SER A 232 -12.13 25.37 -24.27
N HIS A 233 -10.92 24.88 -24.01
CA HIS A 233 -9.70 25.68 -24.12
C HIS A 233 -9.41 26.09 -25.56
N LYS A 234 -9.92 25.33 -26.54
CA LYS A 234 -9.66 25.53 -27.97
C LYS A 234 -10.86 26.14 -28.70
N SER A 235 -12.08 25.76 -28.32
CA SER A 235 -13.31 26.20 -29.00
C SER A 235 -14.54 25.97 -28.12
N LEU A 236 -15.64 26.69 -28.39
CA LEU A 236 -16.88 26.61 -27.62
C LEU A 236 -17.56 25.22 -27.73
N PRO A 237 -17.61 24.38 -26.68
CA PRO A 237 -18.30 23.10 -26.73
C PRO A 237 -19.82 23.28 -26.70
N VAL A 238 -20.55 22.37 -27.34
CA VAL A 238 -22.02 22.44 -27.47
C VAL A 238 -22.67 21.23 -26.83
N ILE A 239 -23.60 21.46 -25.89
CA ILE A 239 -24.47 20.43 -25.32
C ILE A 239 -25.82 20.49 -26.03
N LYS A 240 -26.15 19.46 -26.80
CA LYS A 240 -27.35 19.44 -27.66
C LYS A 240 -28.58 18.78 -27.01
N HIS A 241 -28.49 18.41 -25.74
CA HIS A 241 -29.54 17.67 -25.04
C HIS A 241 -30.71 18.57 -24.66
N ASN A 242 -31.89 17.97 -24.48
CA ASN A 242 -33.07 18.70 -24.00
C ASN A 242 -32.96 19.02 -22.50
N PHE A 243 -33.75 20.00 -22.05
CA PHE A 243 -33.71 20.44 -20.66
C PHE A 243 -34.10 19.35 -19.66
N GLN A 244 -35.05 18.47 -19.99
CA GLN A 244 -35.47 17.38 -19.11
C GLN A 244 -34.31 16.42 -18.78
N ARG A 245 -33.47 16.10 -19.77
CA ARG A 245 -32.27 15.33 -19.53
C ARG A 245 -31.29 16.09 -18.63
N LEU A 246 -31.00 17.35 -18.97
CA LEU A 246 -30.10 18.21 -18.18
C LEU A 246 -30.53 18.25 -16.71
N ASP A 247 -31.80 18.51 -16.44
CA ASP A 247 -32.38 18.53 -15.09
C ASP A 247 -32.21 17.18 -14.37
N SER A 248 -32.55 16.07 -15.02
CA SER A 248 -32.53 14.75 -14.41
C SER A 248 -31.13 14.15 -14.20
N LEU A 249 -30.13 14.63 -14.93
CA LEU A 249 -28.79 14.06 -14.99
C LEU A 249 -27.71 15.12 -14.71
N GLU A 250 -27.38 15.98 -15.68
CA GLU A 250 -26.25 16.91 -15.57
C GLU A 250 -26.38 17.94 -14.42
N LEU A 251 -27.57 18.46 -14.16
CA LEU A 251 -27.86 19.44 -13.09
C LEU A 251 -28.07 18.79 -11.72
N TYR A 252 -28.30 17.48 -11.67
CA TYR A 252 -28.64 16.77 -10.44
C TYR A 252 -27.56 16.91 -9.34
N PRO A 253 -26.25 16.71 -9.62
CA PRO A 253 -25.21 16.91 -8.61
C PRO A 253 -25.14 18.34 -8.09
N PHE A 254 -25.34 19.34 -8.96
CA PHE A 254 -25.36 20.74 -8.55
C PHE A 254 -26.52 21.03 -7.60
N GLN A 255 -27.74 20.60 -7.92
CA GLN A 255 -28.88 20.76 -7.01
C GLN A 255 -28.63 20.07 -5.67
N TYR A 256 -28.07 18.86 -5.69
CA TYR A 256 -27.78 18.09 -4.49
C TYR A 256 -26.84 18.83 -3.53
N LEU A 257 -25.84 19.53 -4.07
CA LEU A 257 -24.87 20.35 -3.33
C LEU A 257 -25.47 21.69 -2.88
N ILE A 258 -26.30 22.33 -3.71
CA ILE A 258 -27.03 23.57 -3.38
C ILE A 258 -27.96 23.34 -2.18
N ASP A 259 -28.71 22.24 -2.17
CA ASP A 259 -29.57 21.85 -1.05
C ASP A 259 -28.80 21.67 0.27
N ARG A 260 -27.47 21.52 0.19
CA ARG A 260 -26.57 21.25 1.33
C ARG A 260 -25.61 22.41 1.63
N GLY A 261 -25.79 23.56 0.99
CA GLY A 261 -25.05 24.78 1.28
C GLY A 261 -23.63 24.83 0.71
N ILE A 262 -23.45 24.36 -0.54
CA ILE A 262 -22.24 24.65 -1.33
C ILE A 262 -21.98 26.16 -1.39
N SER A 263 -20.74 26.55 -1.12
CA SER A 263 -20.38 27.97 -1.02
C SER A 263 -20.29 28.67 -2.37
N SER A 264 -19.88 27.95 -3.40
CA SER A 264 -19.69 28.54 -4.72
C SER A 264 -19.95 27.59 -5.88
N VAL A 265 -20.22 28.16 -7.06
CA VAL A 265 -20.41 27.44 -8.32
C VAL A 265 -19.57 28.12 -9.40
N MET A 266 -18.84 27.33 -10.19
CA MET A 266 -18.12 27.83 -11.37
C MET A 266 -18.91 27.51 -12.63
N VAL A 267 -19.15 28.52 -13.46
CA VAL A 267 -19.93 28.42 -14.69
C VAL A 267 -19.01 28.32 -15.89
N SER A 268 -19.14 27.21 -16.62
CA SER A 268 -18.35 26.87 -17.80
C SER A 268 -18.69 27.70 -19.04
N HIS A 269 -17.74 27.75 -19.98
CA HIS A 269 -17.97 28.31 -21.31
C HIS A 269 -18.59 27.25 -22.25
N LEU A 270 -19.83 26.84 -21.98
CA LEU A 270 -20.59 25.88 -22.80
C LEU A 270 -21.74 26.56 -23.54
N PHE A 271 -21.95 26.21 -24.80
CA PHE A 271 -23.18 26.58 -25.51
C PHE A 271 -24.26 25.51 -25.28
N VAL A 272 -25.37 25.89 -24.64
CA VAL A 272 -26.45 24.98 -24.25
C VAL A 272 -27.80 25.50 -24.77
N PRO A 273 -28.18 25.19 -26.03
CA PRO A 273 -29.37 25.74 -26.67
C PRO A 273 -30.69 25.48 -25.94
N ALA A 274 -30.75 24.41 -25.14
CA ALA A 274 -31.93 24.08 -24.34
C ALA A 274 -32.17 25.03 -23.15
N ILE A 275 -31.14 25.78 -22.73
CA ILE A 275 -31.24 26.82 -21.70
C ILE A 275 -31.27 28.20 -22.39
N ASP A 276 -30.35 28.45 -23.32
CA ASP A 276 -30.31 29.68 -24.10
C ASP A 276 -29.94 29.42 -25.56
N SER A 277 -30.92 29.65 -26.45
CA SER A 277 -30.76 29.44 -27.89
C SER A 277 -30.00 30.57 -28.60
N ALA A 278 -29.56 31.61 -27.88
CA ALA A 278 -28.75 32.69 -28.44
C ALA A 278 -27.44 32.13 -29.02
N LYS A 279 -27.26 32.30 -30.34
CA LYS A 279 -26.17 31.66 -31.09
C LYS A 279 -24.79 32.02 -30.52
N ASN A 280 -23.98 30.99 -30.26
CA ASN A 280 -22.61 31.10 -29.73
C ASN A 280 -22.52 31.86 -28.40
N LEU A 281 -23.61 31.92 -27.61
CA LEU A 281 -23.57 32.52 -26.29
C LEU A 281 -23.14 31.46 -25.24
N PRO A 282 -21.98 31.62 -24.60
CA PRO A 282 -21.51 30.70 -23.57
C PRO A 282 -22.35 30.82 -22.30
N SER A 283 -22.49 29.72 -21.56
CA SER A 283 -23.28 29.63 -20.32
C SER A 283 -22.84 30.64 -19.26
N SER A 284 -21.53 30.91 -19.14
CA SER A 284 -20.97 31.93 -18.26
C SER A 284 -21.40 33.37 -18.60
N LEU A 285 -21.90 33.62 -19.83
CA LEU A 285 -22.35 34.92 -20.30
C LEU A 285 -23.89 34.98 -20.50
N SER A 286 -24.62 33.93 -20.11
CA SER A 286 -26.08 33.87 -20.28
C SER A 286 -26.81 34.13 -18.96
N ALA A 287 -27.60 35.20 -18.93
CA ALA A 287 -28.51 35.50 -17.82
C ALA A 287 -29.58 34.41 -17.63
N LYS A 288 -29.99 33.71 -18.69
CA LYS A 288 -30.93 32.59 -18.58
C LYS A 288 -30.30 31.41 -17.85
N THR A 289 -29.02 31.13 -18.09
CA THR A 289 -28.31 30.06 -17.39
C THR A 289 -28.06 30.38 -15.93
N ILE A 290 -27.57 31.59 -15.62
CA ILE A 290 -27.15 31.93 -14.27
C ILE A 290 -28.31 32.49 -13.44
N ASN A 291 -28.91 33.61 -13.84
CA ASN A 291 -30.01 34.18 -13.07
C ASN A 291 -31.29 33.31 -13.20
N GLY A 292 -31.61 32.80 -14.38
CA GLY A 292 -32.75 31.90 -14.59
C GLY A 292 -32.57 30.55 -13.89
N VAL A 293 -31.74 29.67 -14.43
CA VAL A 293 -31.63 28.29 -13.93
C VAL A 293 -30.93 28.23 -12.57
N LEU A 294 -29.68 28.69 -12.47
CA LEU A 294 -28.88 28.49 -11.25
C LEU A 294 -29.46 29.22 -10.03
N LYS A 295 -29.83 30.49 -10.15
CA LYS A 295 -30.31 31.28 -9.01
C LYS A 295 -31.82 31.13 -8.79
N ASN A 296 -32.66 31.35 -9.80
CA ASN A 296 -34.10 31.35 -9.61
C ASN A 296 -34.68 29.94 -9.49
N ASP A 297 -34.35 29.03 -10.43
CA ASP A 297 -34.97 27.69 -10.46
C ASP A 297 -34.36 26.74 -9.41
N MET A 298 -33.03 26.79 -9.25
CA MET A 298 -32.29 25.93 -8.32
C MET A 298 -32.09 26.55 -6.93
N GLY A 299 -32.33 27.85 -6.77
CA GLY A 299 -32.27 28.55 -5.49
C GLY A 299 -30.85 28.87 -5.00
N PHE A 300 -29.83 28.84 -5.86
CA PHE A 300 -28.46 29.07 -5.43
C PHE A 300 -28.20 30.52 -5.01
N LYS A 301 -27.66 30.69 -3.79
CA LYS A 301 -27.31 32.01 -3.24
C LYS A 301 -25.81 32.23 -3.02
N GLY A 302 -24.97 31.22 -3.22
CA GLY A 302 -23.51 31.31 -3.02
C GLY A 302 -22.79 32.09 -4.12
N LEU A 303 -21.46 32.16 -4.07
CA LEU A 303 -20.66 32.90 -5.05
C LEU A 303 -20.69 32.21 -6.43
N VAL A 304 -20.96 32.98 -7.48
CA VAL A 304 -20.86 32.51 -8.86
C VAL A 304 -19.53 32.98 -9.46
N PHE A 305 -18.67 32.03 -9.84
CA PHE A 305 -17.41 32.29 -10.54
C PHE A 305 -17.58 32.02 -12.04
N THR A 306 -16.99 32.84 -12.89
CA THR A 306 -16.74 32.42 -14.28
C THR A 306 -15.63 31.37 -14.32
N ASP A 307 -15.66 30.50 -15.33
CA ASP A 307 -14.43 29.88 -15.82
C ASP A 307 -13.48 30.96 -16.41
N ALA A 308 -12.25 30.60 -16.74
CA ALA A 308 -11.22 31.56 -17.12
C ALA A 308 -11.57 32.34 -18.42
N LEU A 309 -11.81 33.65 -18.29
CA LEU A 309 -12.28 34.51 -19.40
C LEU A 309 -11.26 34.70 -20.54
N ASN A 310 -10.01 34.30 -20.33
CA ASN A 310 -8.99 34.28 -21.38
C ASN A 310 -9.02 33.01 -22.27
N MET A 311 -9.92 32.06 -22.00
CA MET A 311 -10.05 30.83 -22.80
C MET A 311 -10.59 31.08 -24.21
N GLY A 312 -10.19 30.22 -25.16
CA GLY A 312 -10.60 30.30 -26.56
C GLY A 312 -12.12 30.23 -26.80
N GLY A 313 -12.87 29.59 -25.91
CA GLY A 313 -14.35 29.60 -25.94
C GLY A 313 -14.98 30.98 -25.81
N ILE A 314 -14.27 31.95 -25.23
CA ILE A 314 -14.69 33.35 -25.08
C ILE A 314 -13.97 34.25 -26.09
N THR A 315 -12.63 34.22 -26.09
CA THR A 315 -11.79 35.18 -26.82
C THR A 315 -11.93 35.10 -28.34
N ASN A 316 -12.43 33.98 -28.88
CA ASN A 316 -12.76 33.85 -30.30
C ASN A 316 -14.04 34.59 -30.73
N HIS A 317 -14.87 35.04 -29.78
CA HIS A 317 -16.21 35.57 -30.06
C HIS A 317 -16.49 36.93 -29.43
N PHE A 318 -15.75 37.34 -28.40
CA PHE A 318 -15.95 38.60 -27.67
C PHE A 318 -14.64 39.33 -27.47
N LYS A 319 -14.67 40.66 -27.51
CA LYS A 319 -13.50 41.50 -27.20
C LYS A 319 -13.26 41.59 -25.70
N ALA A 320 -12.05 41.95 -25.29
CA ALA A 320 -11.73 42.24 -23.89
C ALA A 320 -12.65 43.34 -23.33
N GLY A 321 -13.10 43.18 -22.09
CA GLY A 321 -14.06 44.08 -21.44
C GLY A 321 -15.53 43.81 -21.81
N GLU A 322 -15.83 43.41 -23.05
CA GLU A 322 -17.21 43.06 -23.45
C GLU A 322 -17.68 41.75 -22.81
N ALA A 323 -16.81 40.74 -22.77
CA ALA A 323 -17.12 39.46 -22.12
C ALA A 323 -17.30 39.64 -20.60
N ASP A 324 -16.46 40.48 -19.99
CA ASP A 324 -16.46 40.77 -18.56
C ASP A 324 -17.77 41.45 -18.11
N VAL A 325 -18.22 42.49 -18.84
CA VAL A 325 -19.51 43.16 -18.59
C VAL A 325 -20.67 42.17 -18.76
N LYS A 326 -20.67 41.37 -19.84
CA LYS A 326 -21.71 40.36 -20.07
C LYS A 326 -21.76 39.31 -18.97
N ALA A 327 -20.60 38.89 -18.45
CA ALA A 327 -20.55 37.93 -17.35
C ALA A 327 -21.18 38.52 -16.07
N LEU A 328 -20.92 39.79 -15.75
CA LEU A 328 -21.55 40.44 -14.60
C LEU A 328 -23.07 40.55 -14.77
N LEU A 329 -23.52 41.03 -15.93
CA LEU A 329 -24.95 41.12 -16.28
C LEU A 329 -25.66 39.76 -16.24
N ALA A 330 -24.96 38.70 -16.66
CA ALA A 330 -25.48 37.34 -16.59
C ALA A 330 -25.70 36.89 -15.14
N GLY A 331 -24.98 37.46 -14.18
CA GLY A 331 -25.14 37.21 -12.77
C GLY A 331 -23.90 36.68 -12.05
N ASN A 332 -22.74 36.60 -12.71
CA ASN A 332 -21.49 36.19 -12.04
C ASN A 332 -21.11 37.19 -10.94
N ASP A 333 -20.52 36.70 -9.86
CA ASP A 333 -20.06 37.52 -8.73
C ASP A 333 -18.55 37.80 -8.81
N ILE A 334 -17.75 36.82 -9.26
CA ILE A 334 -16.30 36.98 -9.45
C ILE A 334 -15.91 36.57 -10.88
N LEU A 335 -15.19 37.45 -11.56
CA LEU A 335 -14.62 37.23 -12.89
C LEU A 335 -13.18 36.71 -12.77
N VAL A 336 -12.95 35.52 -13.29
CA VAL A 336 -11.67 34.80 -13.22
C VAL A 336 -10.90 35.01 -14.53
N PHE A 337 -9.63 35.42 -14.44
CA PHE A 337 -8.78 35.78 -15.59
C PHE A 337 -9.36 36.88 -16.50
N PRO A 338 -9.83 38.02 -15.96
CA PRO A 338 -10.25 39.13 -16.80
C PRO A 338 -9.06 39.71 -17.59
N ASN A 339 -9.32 40.17 -18.81
CA ASN A 339 -8.28 40.75 -19.68
C ASN A 339 -8.19 42.26 -19.44
N GLU A 340 -6.98 42.80 -19.28
CA GLU A 340 -6.74 44.26 -19.23
C GLU A 340 -7.58 45.01 -18.18
N LEU A 341 -7.18 44.93 -16.90
CA LEU A 341 -7.90 45.53 -15.77
C LEU A 341 -8.45 46.96 -15.98
N PRO A 342 -7.66 47.92 -16.52
CA PRO A 342 -8.16 49.28 -16.70
C PRO A 342 -9.37 49.35 -17.66
N LEU A 343 -9.32 48.57 -18.75
CA LEU A 343 -10.38 48.50 -19.73
C LEU A 343 -11.64 47.84 -19.14
N VAL A 344 -11.48 46.79 -18.33
CA VAL A 344 -12.60 46.11 -17.67
C VAL A 344 -13.33 47.05 -16.72
N ILE A 345 -12.60 47.79 -15.88
CA ILE A 345 -13.20 48.79 -14.97
C ILE A 345 -13.93 49.87 -15.78
N GLU A 346 -13.30 50.41 -16.82
CA GLU A 346 -13.91 51.43 -17.68
C GLU A 346 -15.22 50.92 -18.32
N LYS A 347 -15.21 49.70 -18.86
CA LYS A 347 -16.40 49.10 -19.51
C LYS A 347 -17.53 48.83 -18.53
N ILE A 348 -17.22 48.41 -17.31
CA ILE A 348 -18.24 48.22 -16.27
C ILE A 348 -18.83 49.57 -15.85
N LYS A 349 -18.02 50.62 -15.73
CA LYS A 349 -18.52 51.98 -15.45
C LYS A 349 -19.43 52.48 -16.56
N GLN A 350 -19.06 52.28 -17.82
CA GLN A 350 -19.92 52.60 -18.97
C GLN A 350 -21.26 51.84 -18.89
N ALA A 351 -21.25 50.56 -18.54
CA ALA A 351 -22.48 49.79 -18.36
C ALA A 351 -23.36 50.34 -17.21
N ILE A 352 -22.76 50.85 -16.13
CA ILE A 352 -23.47 51.52 -15.04
C ILE A 352 -24.08 52.84 -15.51
N GLU A 353 -23.29 53.67 -16.19
CA GLU A 353 -23.74 54.96 -16.74
C GLU A 353 -24.88 54.80 -17.76
N ASN A 354 -24.83 53.73 -18.55
CA ASN A 354 -25.87 53.37 -19.51
C ASN A 354 -27.14 52.76 -18.87
N GLY A 355 -27.12 52.47 -17.57
CA GLY A 355 -28.22 51.80 -16.86
C GLY A 355 -28.39 50.31 -17.19
N GLU A 356 -27.36 49.67 -17.75
CA GLU A 356 -27.36 48.24 -18.04
C GLU A 356 -27.20 47.40 -16.76
N ILE A 357 -26.43 47.90 -15.79
CA ILE A 357 -26.29 47.35 -14.43
C ILE A 357 -26.35 48.48 -13.40
N SER A 358 -26.98 48.26 -12.25
CA SER A 358 -27.03 49.29 -11.20
C SER A 358 -25.78 49.25 -10.32
N GLN A 359 -25.40 50.40 -9.75
CA GLN A 359 -24.36 50.45 -8.72
C GLN A 359 -24.75 49.62 -7.49
N GLU A 360 -26.05 49.54 -7.16
CA GLU A 360 -26.56 48.70 -6.07
C GLU A 360 -26.28 47.21 -6.30
N GLU A 361 -26.38 46.73 -7.55
CA GLU A 361 -26.06 45.35 -7.87
C GLU A 361 -24.56 45.05 -7.68
N ILE A 362 -23.68 45.97 -8.10
CA ILE A 362 -22.23 45.88 -7.84
C ILE A 362 -21.95 45.88 -6.34
N ASP A 363 -22.63 46.76 -5.60
CA ASP A 363 -22.52 46.89 -4.15
C ASP A 363 -22.90 45.58 -3.43
N ASN A 364 -24.01 44.95 -3.84
CA ASN A 364 -24.46 43.68 -3.29
C ASN A 364 -23.47 42.54 -3.58
N LYS A 365 -22.93 42.47 -4.80
CA LYS A 365 -21.88 41.51 -5.16
C LYS A 365 -20.61 41.71 -4.33
N CYS A 366 -20.18 42.97 -4.18
CA CYS A 366 -18.99 43.31 -3.40
C CYS A 366 -19.17 42.90 -1.93
N LYS A 367 -20.30 43.21 -1.30
CA LYS A 367 -20.61 42.77 0.08
C LYS A 367 -20.56 41.26 0.22
N LYS A 368 -21.11 40.52 -0.74
CA LYS A 368 -21.09 39.05 -0.75
C LYS A 368 -19.68 38.48 -0.83
N VAL A 369 -18.79 39.08 -1.63
CA VAL A 369 -17.36 38.72 -1.69
C VAL A 369 -16.67 39.03 -0.34
N LEU A 370 -16.97 40.18 0.27
CA LEU A 370 -16.43 40.53 1.59
C LEU A 370 -16.92 39.56 2.68
N MET A 371 -18.17 39.12 2.65
CA MET A 371 -18.68 38.07 3.56
C MET A 371 -17.90 36.76 3.40
N ALA A 372 -17.60 36.36 2.17
CA ALA A 372 -16.77 35.17 1.93
C ALA A 372 -15.33 35.33 2.44
N LYS A 373 -14.73 36.52 2.30
CA LYS A 373 -13.41 36.84 2.87
C LYS A 373 -13.43 36.78 4.40
N TYR A 374 -14.46 37.34 5.01
CA TYR A 374 -14.66 37.32 6.46
C TYR A 374 -14.75 35.87 6.97
N TRP A 375 -15.62 35.06 6.37
CA TRP A 375 -15.78 33.64 6.73
C TRP A 375 -14.49 32.83 6.56
N ALA A 376 -13.68 33.15 5.54
CA ALA A 376 -12.37 32.54 5.31
C ALA A 376 -11.28 33.00 6.32
N GLY A 377 -11.61 33.88 7.28
CA GLY A 377 -10.73 34.37 8.33
C GLY A 377 -9.78 35.48 7.90
N LEU A 378 -10.03 36.13 6.76
CA LEU A 378 -9.15 37.19 6.25
C LEU A 378 -9.27 38.50 7.05
N ASP A 379 -10.30 38.66 7.88
CA ASP A 379 -10.41 39.77 8.85
C ASP A 379 -9.27 39.74 9.89
N LYS A 380 -8.67 38.57 10.10
CA LYS A 380 -7.55 38.32 11.02
C LYS A 380 -6.40 37.66 10.28
N TYR A 381 -6.00 38.25 9.16
CA TYR A 381 -4.89 37.76 8.36
C TYR A 381 -3.63 37.52 9.21
N GLN A 382 -3.00 36.37 9.00
CA GLN A 382 -1.70 36.00 9.56
C GLN A 382 -0.75 35.64 8.43
N GLU A 383 0.49 36.10 8.56
CA GLU A 383 1.54 35.76 7.61
C GLU A 383 1.82 34.25 7.61
N ILE A 384 2.03 33.66 6.44
CA ILE A 384 2.35 32.24 6.31
C ILE A 384 3.77 32.00 6.82
N SER A 385 3.89 31.17 7.87
CA SER A 385 5.19 30.70 8.33
C SER A 385 5.88 29.85 7.26
N LEU A 386 7.16 30.15 6.99
CA LEU A 386 7.99 29.38 6.06
C LEU A 386 8.68 28.19 6.72
N GLU A 387 8.72 28.16 8.06
CA GLU A 387 9.32 27.08 8.83
C GLU A 387 8.55 25.77 8.61
N ASN A 388 9.28 24.68 8.38
CA ASN A 388 8.75 23.32 8.20
C ASN A 388 7.66 23.17 7.11
N LEU A 389 7.52 24.14 6.20
CA LEU A 389 6.43 24.15 5.22
C LEU A 389 6.35 22.86 4.39
N TYR A 390 7.49 22.36 3.89
CA TYR A 390 7.50 21.13 3.10
C TYR A 390 7.11 19.89 3.92
N SER A 391 7.58 19.78 5.17
CA SER A 391 7.22 18.64 6.03
C SER A 391 5.76 18.70 6.45
N ASP A 392 5.23 19.89 6.76
CA ASP A 392 3.82 20.06 7.12
C ASP A 392 2.90 19.66 5.96
N LEU A 393 3.27 20.03 4.72
CA LEU A 393 2.49 19.69 3.52
C LEU A 393 2.60 18.22 3.13
N ASN A 394 3.67 17.52 3.53
CA ASN A 394 3.96 16.14 3.16
C ASN A 394 4.12 15.22 4.38
N ASN A 395 3.32 15.47 5.44
CA ASN A 395 3.38 14.69 6.67
C ASN A 395 2.93 13.23 6.45
N THR A 396 3.20 12.40 7.44
CA THR A 396 2.93 10.97 7.36
C THR A 396 1.44 10.66 7.25
N GLU A 397 0.59 11.45 7.90
CA GLU A 397 -0.87 11.32 7.84
C GLU A 397 -1.40 11.54 6.42
N ALA A 398 -0.88 12.52 5.68
CA ALA A 398 -1.22 12.78 4.28
C ALA A 398 -0.80 11.61 3.36
N LEU A 399 0.41 11.08 3.57
CA LEU A 399 0.89 9.92 2.82
C LEU A 399 0.08 8.65 3.13
N TRP A 400 -0.32 8.47 4.39
CA TRP A 400 -1.14 7.35 4.80
C TRP A 400 -2.56 7.44 4.23
N LEU A 401 -3.16 8.63 4.26
CA LEU A 401 -4.44 8.87 3.61
C LEU A 401 -4.37 8.56 2.11
N LYS A 402 -3.32 9.01 1.41
CA LYS A 402 -3.10 8.64 0.01
C LYS A 402 -3.11 7.12 -0.19
N GLN A 403 -2.44 6.38 0.68
CA GLN A 403 -2.44 4.92 0.63
C GLN A 403 -3.85 4.34 0.84
N LYS A 404 -4.58 4.81 1.86
CA LYS A 404 -5.97 4.39 2.13
C LYS A 404 -6.88 4.64 0.93
N LEU A 405 -6.77 5.81 0.28
CA LEU A 405 -7.54 6.15 -0.91
C LEU A 405 -7.24 5.18 -2.07
N ILE A 406 -5.96 4.88 -2.31
CA ILE A 406 -5.57 3.95 -3.39
C ILE A 406 -6.09 2.53 -3.11
N GLU A 407 -5.83 2.01 -1.92
CA GLU A 407 -6.26 0.67 -1.50
C GLU A 407 -7.77 0.46 -1.63
N ASN A 408 -8.57 1.42 -1.15
CA ASN A 408 -10.03 1.35 -1.23
C ASN A 408 -10.60 1.61 -2.63
N SER A 409 -9.77 2.03 -3.59
CA SER A 409 -10.19 2.25 -4.97
C SER A 409 -9.95 1.03 -5.86
N LEU A 410 -8.99 0.16 -5.52
CA LEU A 410 -8.65 -1.00 -6.35
C LEU A 410 -9.88 -1.89 -6.57
N SER A 411 -10.19 -2.15 -7.84
CA SER A 411 -11.45 -2.79 -8.22
C SER A 411 -11.17 -4.12 -8.92
N VAL A 412 -11.60 -5.24 -8.31
CA VAL A 412 -11.62 -6.54 -8.97
C VAL A 412 -12.94 -6.62 -9.74
N VAL A 413 -12.90 -6.57 -11.07
CA VAL A 413 -14.09 -6.44 -11.93
C VAL A 413 -14.52 -7.75 -12.57
N LEU A 414 -13.65 -8.76 -12.50
CA LEU A 414 -13.90 -10.15 -12.85
C LEU A 414 -13.13 -11.02 -11.86
N ASN A 415 -13.76 -12.07 -11.31
CA ASN A 415 -13.13 -13.00 -10.37
C ASN A 415 -13.75 -14.40 -10.49
N GLN A 416 -13.49 -15.08 -11.60
CA GLN A 416 -13.97 -16.43 -11.86
C GLN A 416 -13.46 -17.38 -10.78
N ASP A 417 -14.34 -18.28 -10.33
CA ASP A 417 -14.08 -19.26 -9.26
C ASP A 417 -13.52 -18.65 -7.96
N SER A 418 -13.67 -17.32 -7.77
CA SER A 418 -13.07 -16.58 -6.66
C SER A 418 -11.56 -16.80 -6.54
N ILE A 419 -10.85 -16.84 -7.68
CA ILE A 419 -9.41 -17.07 -7.72
C ILE A 419 -8.59 -16.02 -6.93
N ILE A 420 -9.08 -14.78 -6.82
CA ILE A 420 -8.53 -13.76 -5.93
C ILE A 420 -9.33 -13.74 -4.61
N PRO A 421 -8.68 -13.78 -3.44
CA PRO A 421 -7.22 -13.86 -3.25
C PRO A 421 -6.70 -15.27 -3.54
N LEU A 422 -5.49 -15.37 -4.11
CA LEU A 422 -4.90 -16.66 -4.49
C LEU A 422 -4.83 -17.63 -3.31
N GLN A 423 -5.28 -18.85 -3.53
CA GLN A 423 -5.21 -19.96 -2.59
C GLN A 423 -4.25 -21.04 -3.11
N ARG A 424 -3.89 -22.00 -2.24
CA ARG A 424 -3.10 -23.19 -2.63
C ARG A 424 -1.86 -22.86 -3.45
N LEU A 425 -1.01 -21.99 -2.89
CA LEU A 425 0.22 -21.52 -3.55
C LEU A 425 1.17 -22.69 -3.89
N ASP A 426 1.06 -23.80 -3.16
CA ASP A 426 1.75 -25.07 -3.42
C ASP A 426 1.41 -25.69 -4.79
N SER A 427 0.24 -25.38 -5.34
CA SER A 427 -0.22 -25.90 -6.63
C SER A 427 0.09 -24.97 -7.80
N LEU A 428 0.59 -23.76 -7.56
CA LEU A 428 0.74 -22.74 -8.58
C LEU A 428 2.16 -22.70 -9.15
N LYS A 429 2.25 -22.56 -10.47
CA LYS A 429 3.45 -22.17 -11.21
C LYS A 429 3.13 -20.87 -11.91
N ILE A 430 3.72 -19.78 -11.43
CA ILE A 430 3.28 -18.42 -11.78
C ILE A 430 4.30 -17.77 -12.73
N ALA A 431 3.82 -17.34 -13.89
CA ALA A 431 4.54 -16.38 -14.72
C ALA A 431 3.94 -14.98 -14.52
N SER A 432 4.77 -13.96 -14.37
CA SER A 432 4.33 -12.58 -14.43
C SER A 432 4.83 -11.88 -15.68
N ILE A 433 3.90 -11.28 -16.43
CA ILE A 433 4.18 -10.57 -17.68
C ILE A 433 3.86 -9.09 -17.47
N SER A 434 4.83 -8.20 -17.67
CA SER A 434 4.62 -6.75 -17.64
C SER A 434 4.84 -6.14 -19.02
N PHE A 435 3.85 -5.39 -19.51
CA PHE A 435 3.96 -4.52 -20.69
C PHE A 435 4.13 -3.07 -20.26
N GLY A 436 5.06 -2.33 -20.86
CA GLY A 436 5.30 -0.90 -20.58
C GLY A 436 6.76 -0.56 -20.26
N SER A 437 7.60 -1.56 -19.99
CA SER A 437 9.04 -1.40 -19.71
C SER A 437 9.81 -2.69 -20.00
N ASN A 438 11.11 -2.59 -20.32
CA ASN A 438 12.02 -3.74 -20.43
C ASN A 438 12.61 -4.15 -19.06
N ASN A 439 12.32 -3.40 -18.00
CA ASN A 439 12.79 -3.67 -16.64
C ASN A 439 11.67 -4.25 -15.77
N MET A 440 12.05 -4.95 -14.70
CA MET A 440 11.11 -5.43 -13.69
C MET A 440 10.31 -4.27 -13.09
N SER A 441 8.99 -4.43 -13.02
CA SER A 441 8.08 -3.46 -12.42
C SER A 441 8.04 -3.57 -10.88
N SER A 442 7.62 -2.51 -10.19
CA SER A 442 7.34 -2.60 -8.75
C SER A 442 6.23 -3.60 -8.43
N PHE A 443 5.31 -3.84 -9.37
CA PHE A 443 4.25 -4.85 -9.27
C PHE A 443 4.86 -6.25 -9.21
N GLN A 444 5.68 -6.62 -10.21
CA GLN A 444 6.40 -7.90 -10.23
C GLN A 444 7.27 -8.09 -9.00
N ASN A 445 8.02 -7.06 -8.60
CA ASN A 445 8.86 -7.15 -7.41
C ASN A 445 8.04 -7.50 -6.16
N ARG A 446 6.85 -6.91 -5.98
CA ARG A 446 5.97 -7.22 -4.84
C ARG A 446 5.37 -8.64 -4.92
N LEU A 447 5.06 -9.17 -6.11
CA LEU A 447 4.54 -10.54 -6.24
C LEU A 447 5.49 -11.59 -5.61
N LYS A 448 6.80 -11.38 -5.72
CA LYS A 448 7.85 -12.28 -5.18
C LYS A 448 7.85 -12.41 -3.66
N TYR A 449 7.30 -11.43 -2.95
CA TYR A 449 7.17 -11.51 -1.49
C TYR A 449 6.15 -12.56 -1.08
N TYR A 450 5.25 -13.00 -1.97
CA TYR A 450 4.22 -13.99 -1.69
C TYR A 450 4.51 -15.37 -2.27
N ALA A 451 5.09 -15.47 -3.47
CA ALA A 451 5.34 -16.75 -4.15
C ALA A 451 6.54 -16.66 -5.09
N LEU A 452 7.03 -17.82 -5.56
CA LEU A 452 8.00 -17.87 -6.65
C LEU A 452 7.29 -17.49 -7.96
N VAL A 453 7.82 -16.47 -8.64
CA VAL A 453 7.25 -15.91 -9.86
C VAL A 453 8.35 -15.71 -10.88
N ASP A 454 8.19 -16.29 -12.07
CA ASP A 454 9.09 -16.06 -13.20
C ASP A 454 8.64 -14.82 -13.98
N GLU A 455 9.57 -13.91 -14.26
CA GLU A 455 9.26 -12.56 -14.76
C GLU A 455 9.57 -12.40 -16.25
N PHE A 456 8.67 -11.74 -16.98
CA PHE A 456 8.83 -11.41 -18.40
C PHE A 456 8.42 -9.96 -18.65
N ASN A 457 9.31 -9.19 -19.30
CA ASN A 457 9.15 -7.74 -19.47
C ASN A 457 9.21 -7.36 -20.95
N PHE A 458 8.27 -6.53 -21.37
CA PHE A 458 8.18 -6.03 -22.73
C PHE A 458 7.88 -4.53 -22.73
N GLU A 459 8.65 -3.74 -23.47
CA GLU A 459 8.44 -2.29 -23.56
C GLU A 459 7.05 -1.92 -24.08
N SER A 460 6.61 -2.51 -25.19
CA SER A 460 5.30 -2.18 -25.79
C SER A 460 4.62 -3.34 -26.50
N GLU A 461 5.37 -4.36 -26.95
CA GLU A 461 4.86 -5.56 -27.61
C GLU A 461 5.91 -6.69 -27.61
N ILE A 462 5.46 -7.92 -27.85
CA ILE A 462 6.35 -9.06 -28.12
C ILE A 462 6.68 -9.06 -29.62
N LYS A 463 7.98 -9.07 -29.96
CA LYS A 463 8.43 -9.09 -31.37
C LYS A 463 7.89 -10.31 -32.12
N LYS A 464 7.41 -10.12 -33.35
CA LYS A 464 6.70 -11.11 -34.19
C LYS A 464 7.38 -12.49 -34.30
N GLY A 465 8.71 -12.54 -34.40
CA GLY A 465 9.47 -13.80 -34.49
C GLY A 465 9.53 -14.61 -33.19
N ASN A 466 9.19 -14.00 -32.05
CA ASN A 466 9.37 -14.59 -30.72
C ASN A 466 8.06 -15.03 -30.05
N ILE A 467 6.90 -14.58 -30.55
CA ILE A 467 5.61 -14.79 -29.89
C ILE A 467 5.25 -16.28 -29.69
N GLN A 468 5.46 -17.13 -30.71
CA GLN A 468 5.13 -18.56 -30.62
C GLN A 468 6.09 -19.32 -29.70
N ASN A 469 7.37 -18.94 -29.70
CA ASN A 469 8.35 -19.47 -28.75
C ASN A 469 7.98 -19.06 -27.31
N PHE A 470 7.58 -17.80 -27.12
CA PHE A 470 7.17 -17.31 -25.81
C PHE A 470 5.91 -18.02 -25.29
N LYS A 471 4.87 -18.18 -26.11
CA LYS A 471 3.69 -18.98 -25.75
C LYS A 471 4.03 -20.42 -25.40
N SER A 472 4.97 -21.03 -26.12
CA SER A 472 5.44 -22.37 -25.79
C SER A 472 6.11 -22.44 -24.41
N LYS A 473 6.81 -21.38 -23.98
CA LYS A 473 7.33 -21.27 -22.61
C LYS A 473 6.22 -21.13 -21.58
N LEU A 474 5.13 -20.43 -21.92
CA LEU A 474 4.00 -20.20 -21.01
C LEU A 474 3.27 -21.50 -20.61
N LYS A 475 3.35 -22.55 -21.43
CA LYS A 475 2.79 -23.89 -21.11
C LYS A 475 3.35 -24.54 -19.84
N ASN A 476 4.48 -24.07 -19.33
CA ASN A 476 5.08 -24.57 -18.09
C ASN A 476 4.39 -23.99 -16.82
N TYR A 477 3.54 -22.98 -17.00
CA TYR A 477 2.85 -22.27 -15.94
C TYR A 477 1.36 -22.60 -15.99
N ASN A 478 0.72 -22.64 -14.83
CA ASN A 478 -0.74 -22.83 -14.73
C ASN A 478 -1.47 -21.56 -14.29
N LEU A 479 -0.73 -20.48 -14.02
CA LEU A 479 -1.24 -19.16 -13.75
C LEU A 479 -0.33 -18.10 -14.38
N ILE A 480 -0.93 -17.14 -15.07
CA ILE A 480 -0.26 -15.96 -15.62
C ILE A 480 -0.81 -14.72 -14.94
N ILE A 481 0.05 -13.89 -14.37
CA ILE A 481 -0.30 -12.59 -13.79
C ILE A 481 0.24 -11.48 -14.70
N LEU A 482 -0.66 -10.75 -15.36
CA LEU A 482 -0.29 -9.77 -16.37
C LEU A 482 -0.51 -8.33 -15.88
N GLY A 483 0.49 -7.48 -16.02
CA GLY A 483 0.40 -6.03 -15.75
C GLY A 483 0.52 -5.20 -17.03
N VAL A 484 -0.40 -4.26 -17.25
CA VAL A 484 -0.30 -3.26 -18.33
C VAL A 484 0.05 -1.90 -17.74
N HIS A 485 1.26 -1.42 -18.01
CA HIS A 485 1.91 -0.23 -17.46
C HIS A 485 2.12 0.86 -18.52
N ASN A 486 2.65 2.02 -18.11
CA ASN A 486 2.98 3.17 -18.94
C ASN A 486 1.79 3.65 -19.81
N THR A 487 0.62 3.73 -19.20
CA THR A 487 -0.64 4.04 -19.87
C THR A 487 -0.90 5.55 -19.92
N ASN A 488 -1.89 5.95 -20.72
CA ASN A 488 -2.36 7.33 -20.89
C ASN A 488 -3.85 7.42 -20.51
N SER A 489 -4.36 8.59 -20.15
CA SER A 489 -5.78 8.80 -19.88
C SER A 489 -6.64 9.04 -21.12
N LEU A 490 -6.05 9.25 -22.30
CA LEU A 490 -6.77 9.62 -23.53
C LEU A 490 -7.20 8.42 -24.38
N ALA A 491 -8.50 8.32 -24.65
CA ALA A 491 -9.08 7.33 -25.58
C ALA A 491 -8.53 7.47 -27.02
N SER A 492 -8.24 8.69 -27.47
CA SER A 492 -7.64 8.95 -28.80
C SER A 492 -6.25 8.32 -29.00
N LYS A 493 -5.57 7.99 -27.90
CA LYS A 493 -4.28 7.27 -27.89
C LYS A 493 -4.43 5.80 -27.49
N LYS A 494 -5.66 5.26 -27.46
CA LYS A 494 -5.99 3.93 -26.92
C LYS A 494 -5.37 3.70 -25.53
N PHE A 495 -5.35 4.74 -24.71
CA PHE A 495 -4.73 4.72 -23.38
C PHE A 495 -3.26 4.29 -23.36
N GLY A 496 -2.53 4.41 -24.49
CA GLY A 496 -1.13 4.00 -24.60
C GLY A 496 -0.90 2.51 -24.86
N ILE A 497 -1.97 1.71 -25.01
CA ILE A 497 -1.86 0.25 -25.17
C ILE A 497 -1.77 -0.10 -26.66
N SER A 498 -0.74 -0.85 -27.05
CA SER A 498 -0.54 -1.24 -28.45
C SER A 498 -1.56 -2.29 -28.90
N ALA A 499 -1.94 -2.27 -30.18
CA ALA A 499 -2.88 -3.25 -30.74
C ALA A 499 -2.36 -4.70 -30.61
N LYS A 500 -1.04 -4.90 -30.77
CA LYS A 500 -0.43 -6.23 -30.63
C LYS A 500 -0.47 -6.74 -29.19
N THR A 501 -0.35 -5.85 -28.20
CA THR A 501 -0.50 -6.22 -26.78
C THR A 501 -1.94 -6.60 -26.47
N ILE A 502 -2.93 -5.85 -26.99
CA ILE A 502 -4.35 -6.22 -26.88
C ILE A 502 -4.61 -7.59 -27.49
N GLU A 503 -4.17 -7.82 -28.74
CA GLU A 503 -4.32 -9.11 -29.44
C GLU A 503 -3.68 -10.27 -28.65
N PHE A 504 -2.46 -10.06 -28.13
CA PHE A 504 -1.79 -11.07 -27.32
C PHE A 504 -2.55 -11.39 -26.03
N ILE A 505 -3.04 -10.37 -25.32
CA ILE A 505 -3.81 -10.53 -24.07
C ILE A 505 -5.11 -11.29 -24.32
N ASP A 506 -5.85 -10.91 -25.36
CA ASP A 506 -7.10 -11.58 -25.74
C ASP A 506 -6.88 -13.07 -26.05
N GLU A 507 -5.78 -13.42 -26.72
CA GLU A 507 -5.44 -14.81 -27.05
C GLU A 507 -5.02 -15.61 -25.81
N ILE A 508 -4.16 -15.06 -24.94
CA ILE A 508 -3.73 -15.82 -23.76
C ILE A 508 -4.83 -16.00 -22.72
N CYS A 509 -5.81 -15.08 -22.62
CA CYS A 509 -6.96 -15.25 -21.73
C CYS A 509 -7.89 -16.37 -22.20
N GLU A 510 -7.91 -16.72 -23.49
CA GLU A 510 -8.64 -17.90 -23.98
C GLU A 510 -7.91 -19.22 -23.68
N GLU A 511 -6.57 -19.19 -23.70
CA GLU A 511 -5.73 -20.40 -23.63
C GLU A 511 -5.24 -20.74 -22.21
N ASN A 512 -5.25 -19.79 -21.27
CA ASN A 512 -4.60 -19.91 -19.97
C ASN A 512 -5.42 -19.28 -18.84
N ASN A 513 -5.11 -19.64 -17.60
CA ASN A 513 -5.61 -18.91 -16.44
C ASN A 513 -4.83 -17.60 -16.29
N VAL A 514 -5.50 -16.48 -16.56
CA VAL A 514 -4.90 -15.14 -16.55
C VAL A 514 -5.56 -14.26 -15.50
N ILE A 515 -4.73 -13.65 -14.65
CA ILE A 515 -5.11 -12.49 -13.85
C ILE A 515 -4.57 -11.25 -14.56
N LEU A 516 -5.46 -10.45 -15.14
CA LEU A 516 -5.12 -9.21 -15.83
C LEU A 516 -5.22 -8.03 -14.85
N ASN A 517 -4.13 -7.29 -14.66
CA ASN A 517 -4.11 -6.05 -13.89
C ASN A 517 -3.85 -4.85 -14.81
N LEU A 518 -4.85 -3.99 -14.93
CA LEU A 518 -4.80 -2.77 -15.73
C LEU A 518 -4.43 -1.57 -14.87
N PHE A 519 -3.19 -1.10 -15.00
CA PHE A 519 -2.77 0.19 -14.46
C PHE A 519 -3.15 1.31 -15.44
N ALA A 520 -4.42 1.37 -15.82
CA ALA A 520 -4.97 2.22 -16.86
C ALA A 520 -6.34 2.79 -16.47
N ASN A 521 -6.81 3.77 -17.24
CA ASN A 521 -8.19 4.23 -17.18
C ASN A 521 -9.16 3.04 -17.45
N PRO A 522 -10.26 2.88 -16.68
CA PRO A 522 -11.20 1.77 -16.81
C PRO A 522 -11.75 1.54 -18.23
N TYR A 523 -11.91 2.60 -19.01
CA TYR A 523 -12.37 2.50 -20.41
C TYR A 523 -11.43 1.67 -21.29
N ALA A 524 -10.19 1.43 -20.88
CA ALA A 524 -9.26 0.53 -21.56
C ALA A 524 -9.80 -0.90 -21.68
N LEU A 525 -10.67 -1.34 -20.76
CA LEU A 525 -11.29 -2.67 -20.79
C LEU A 525 -12.05 -2.94 -22.11
N ALA A 526 -12.68 -1.92 -22.69
CA ALA A 526 -13.46 -2.05 -23.91
C ALA A 526 -12.62 -2.45 -25.14
N TYR A 527 -11.28 -2.30 -25.08
CA TYR A 527 -10.39 -2.68 -26.17
C TYR A 527 -10.05 -4.17 -26.18
N PHE A 528 -10.22 -4.89 -25.07
CA PHE A 528 -9.96 -6.33 -24.95
C PHE A 528 -11.23 -7.09 -25.30
N LYS A 529 -11.25 -7.76 -26.45
CA LYS A 529 -12.45 -8.44 -26.96
C LYS A 529 -12.83 -9.68 -26.17
N ASN A 530 -11.85 -10.32 -25.53
CA ASN A 530 -12.00 -11.58 -24.81
C ASN A 530 -11.72 -11.42 -23.32
N ALA A 531 -11.81 -10.20 -22.78
CA ALA A 531 -11.54 -9.91 -21.38
C ALA A 531 -12.33 -10.83 -20.42
N GLU A 532 -13.57 -11.17 -20.74
CA GLU A 532 -14.39 -12.07 -19.93
C GLU A 532 -13.88 -13.52 -19.85
N LYS A 533 -12.89 -13.89 -20.68
CA LYS A 533 -12.20 -15.20 -20.63
C LYS A 533 -11.09 -15.24 -19.60
N CYS A 534 -10.55 -14.09 -19.17
CA CYS A 534 -9.55 -14.07 -18.12
C CYS A 534 -10.15 -14.61 -16.80
N SER A 535 -9.34 -15.26 -15.97
CA SER A 535 -9.78 -15.79 -14.68
C SER A 535 -10.10 -14.65 -13.70
N ALA A 536 -9.33 -13.56 -13.73
CA ALA A 536 -9.68 -12.35 -13.01
C ALA A 536 -9.16 -11.09 -13.71
N ILE A 537 -9.81 -9.96 -13.41
CA ILE A 537 -9.38 -8.64 -13.87
C ILE A 537 -9.40 -7.66 -12.70
N ILE A 538 -8.30 -6.92 -12.56
CA ILE A 538 -8.14 -5.82 -11.63
C ILE A 538 -7.99 -4.53 -12.43
N VAL A 539 -8.74 -3.50 -12.05
CA VAL A 539 -8.53 -2.12 -12.53
C VAL A 539 -7.86 -1.33 -11.41
N SER A 540 -6.64 -0.90 -11.68
CA SER A 540 -5.77 -0.17 -10.75
C SER A 540 -5.69 1.34 -11.04
N TYR A 541 -6.32 1.81 -12.12
CA TYR A 541 -6.55 3.22 -12.49
C TYR A 541 -5.30 4.04 -12.87
N ASN A 542 -4.17 3.87 -12.17
CA ASN A 542 -2.92 4.58 -12.43
C ASN A 542 -1.71 3.65 -12.26
N ASP A 543 -0.57 4.06 -12.81
CA ASP A 543 0.68 3.28 -12.80
C ASP A 543 1.74 3.86 -11.84
N TRP A 544 1.36 4.13 -10.59
CA TRP A 544 2.30 4.56 -9.56
C TRP A 544 2.94 3.39 -8.84
N LYS A 545 4.16 3.58 -8.33
CA LYS A 545 4.86 2.56 -7.52
C LYS A 545 4.01 2.02 -6.37
N LEU A 546 3.30 2.89 -5.66
CA LEU A 546 2.42 2.50 -4.55
C LEU A 546 1.22 1.67 -5.02
N THR A 547 0.57 2.08 -6.13
CA THR A 547 -0.55 1.33 -6.72
C THR A 547 -0.10 -0.04 -7.22
N ASN A 548 1.04 -0.10 -7.90
CA ASN A 548 1.68 -1.35 -8.32
C ASN A 548 1.91 -2.30 -7.14
N ASP A 549 2.46 -1.78 -6.05
CA ASP A 549 2.72 -2.55 -4.84
C ASP A 549 1.41 -3.08 -4.24
N LEU A 550 0.42 -2.21 -3.99
CA LEU A 550 -0.87 -2.60 -3.40
C LEU A 550 -1.64 -3.60 -4.26
N SER A 551 -1.68 -3.44 -5.59
CA SER A 551 -2.38 -4.39 -6.46
C SER A 551 -1.74 -5.78 -6.47
N ALA A 552 -0.42 -5.88 -6.32
CA ALA A 552 0.25 -7.18 -6.13
C ALA A 552 -0.14 -7.81 -4.78
N GLN A 553 -0.25 -7.00 -3.72
CA GLN A 553 -0.72 -7.49 -2.42
C GLN A 553 -2.16 -7.98 -2.48
N LEU A 554 -3.04 -7.27 -3.19
CA LEU A 554 -4.45 -7.63 -3.35
C LEU A 554 -4.61 -9.02 -3.97
N ILE A 555 -3.83 -9.35 -5.00
CA ILE A 555 -3.88 -10.66 -5.67
C ILE A 555 -3.64 -11.81 -4.68
N PHE A 556 -2.73 -11.64 -3.73
CA PHE A 556 -2.40 -12.63 -2.72
C PHE A 556 -3.16 -12.44 -1.39
N GLY A 557 -4.11 -11.50 -1.32
CA GLY A 557 -4.89 -11.21 -0.12
C GLY A 557 -4.08 -10.59 1.01
N GLY A 558 -3.02 -9.81 0.71
CA GLY A 558 -2.38 -8.93 1.68
C GLY A 558 -3.22 -7.70 2.02
N ILE A 559 -4.11 -7.31 1.10
CA ILE A 559 -5.16 -6.29 1.29
C ILE A 559 -6.48 -6.79 0.69
N PRO A 560 -7.64 -6.33 1.17
CA PRO A 560 -8.92 -6.63 0.54
C PRO A 560 -9.12 -5.80 -0.75
N ALA A 561 -9.97 -6.28 -1.65
CA ALA A 561 -10.54 -5.51 -2.74
C ALA A 561 -11.91 -5.00 -2.32
N LEU A 562 -12.14 -3.69 -2.38
CA LEU A 562 -13.41 -3.07 -1.98
C LEU A 562 -13.96 -2.11 -3.06
N GLY A 563 -13.16 -1.79 -4.08
CA GLY A 563 -13.54 -0.83 -5.11
C GLY A 563 -14.64 -1.35 -6.03
N ARG A 564 -15.40 -0.41 -6.62
CA ARG A 564 -16.35 -0.68 -7.71
C ARG A 564 -16.04 0.21 -8.90
N LEU A 565 -16.31 -0.26 -10.11
CA LEU A 565 -16.12 0.58 -11.28
C LEU A 565 -16.96 1.86 -11.19
N PRO A 566 -16.36 3.05 -11.32
CA PRO A 566 -17.09 4.33 -11.31
C PRO A 566 -17.80 4.61 -12.64
N VAL A 567 -17.46 3.86 -13.68
CA VAL A 567 -17.91 4.04 -15.07
C VAL A 567 -18.10 2.69 -15.74
N SER A 568 -18.98 2.62 -16.73
CA SER A 568 -19.11 1.46 -17.59
C SER A 568 -18.04 1.53 -18.68
N ALA A 569 -17.22 0.49 -18.79
CA ALA A 569 -16.30 0.40 -19.92
C ALA A 569 -17.03 0.00 -21.21
N ASP A 570 -17.90 -1.01 -21.10
CA ASP A 570 -18.84 -1.47 -22.12
C ASP A 570 -19.96 -2.29 -21.45
N SER A 571 -20.76 -3.04 -22.22
CA SER A 571 -21.85 -3.85 -21.70
C SER A 571 -21.43 -5.03 -20.80
N ARG A 572 -20.14 -5.39 -20.78
CA ARG A 572 -19.59 -6.49 -19.96
C ARG A 572 -19.13 -5.97 -18.59
N PHE A 573 -18.63 -4.75 -18.54
CA PHE A 573 -18.09 -4.12 -17.32
C PHE A 573 -18.84 -2.82 -17.03
N LEU A 574 -19.97 -2.95 -16.34
CA LEU A 574 -20.85 -1.83 -16.02
C LEU A 574 -20.38 -1.05 -14.79
N VAL A 575 -20.79 0.21 -14.68
CA VAL A 575 -20.67 0.99 -13.44
C VAL A 575 -21.20 0.21 -12.24
N ASN A 576 -20.57 0.40 -11.09
CA ASN A 576 -20.78 -0.32 -9.84
C ASN A 576 -20.39 -1.82 -9.85
N SER A 577 -19.78 -2.33 -10.91
CA SER A 577 -19.24 -3.70 -10.90
C SER A 577 -17.99 -3.80 -10.04
N GLY A 578 -17.92 -4.83 -9.19
CA GLY A 578 -16.72 -5.22 -8.47
C GLY A 578 -16.97 -6.34 -7.46
N PHE A 579 -15.93 -7.08 -7.13
CA PHE A 579 -15.96 -8.20 -6.17
C PHE A 579 -15.21 -7.82 -4.89
N ASP A 580 -15.83 -8.10 -3.74
CA ASP A 580 -15.16 -7.96 -2.46
C ASP A 580 -14.26 -9.17 -2.18
N THR A 581 -13.11 -8.90 -1.56
CA THR A 581 -12.20 -9.95 -1.09
C THR A 581 -11.71 -9.65 0.33
N GLU A 582 -11.15 -10.66 1.00
CA GLU A 582 -10.66 -10.55 2.37
C GLU A 582 -9.13 -10.46 2.44
N LYS A 583 -8.62 -9.79 3.48
CA LYS A 583 -7.20 -9.87 3.87
C LYS A 583 -6.96 -11.21 4.57
N ILE A 584 -6.08 -12.03 3.98
CA ILE A 584 -5.78 -13.39 4.44
C ILE A 584 -4.27 -13.62 4.67
N ARG A 585 -3.39 -12.70 4.27
CA ARG A 585 -1.93 -12.81 4.41
C ARG A 585 -1.31 -11.51 4.94
N LEU A 586 0.01 -11.54 5.16
CA LEU A 586 0.79 -10.36 5.52
C LEU A 586 0.56 -9.23 4.50
N LYS A 587 0.25 -8.03 5.00
CA LYS A 587 0.34 -6.77 4.27
C LYS A 587 1.77 -6.25 4.33
N TYR A 588 2.19 -5.45 3.36
CA TYR A 588 3.47 -4.75 3.34
C TYR A 588 3.23 -3.25 3.22
N THR A 589 3.94 -2.45 4.00
CA THR A 589 3.77 -1.00 3.99
C THR A 589 5.11 -0.28 4.07
N SER A 590 5.18 0.90 3.46
CA SER A 590 6.27 1.85 3.68
C SER A 590 5.91 2.90 4.73
N ILE A 591 4.73 2.79 5.37
CA ILE A 591 4.19 3.74 6.34
C ILE A 591 3.99 2.99 7.67
N PRO A 592 5.01 2.97 8.56
CA PRO A 592 4.95 2.21 9.80
C PRO A 592 3.76 2.56 10.72
N GLU A 593 3.25 3.79 10.64
CA GLU A 593 2.10 4.28 11.39
C GLU A 593 0.84 3.47 11.10
N GLU A 594 0.74 2.86 9.92
CA GLU A 594 -0.35 1.96 9.57
C GLU A 594 -0.37 0.70 10.45
N ALA A 595 0.80 0.21 10.83
CA ALA A 595 0.95 -0.88 11.80
C ALA A 595 0.96 -0.34 13.25
N GLY A 596 0.62 0.94 13.46
CA GLY A 596 0.73 1.64 14.74
C GLY A 596 2.15 1.70 15.26
N VAL A 597 3.14 1.93 14.40
CA VAL A 597 4.56 2.06 14.77
C VAL A 597 5.04 3.47 14.48
N ASP A 598 5.80 4.05 15.40
CA ASP A 598 6.42 5.37 15.21
C ASP A 598 7.62 5.28 14.23
N SER A 599 7.47 5.85 13.03
CA SER A 599 8.51 5.79 11.99
C SER A 599 9.80 6.54 12.36
N GLU A 600 9.70 7.61 13.16
CA GLU A 600 10.85 8.40 13.60
C GLU A 600 11.82 7.59 14.45
N MET A 601 11.41 6.49 15.09
CA MET A 601 12.33 5.66 15.85
C MET A 601 13.14 4.69 14.98
N LEU A 602 12.69 4.42 13.76
CA LEU A 602 13.23 3.33 12.94
C LEU A 602 14.60 3.63 12.32
N TYR A 603 15.01 4.90 12.21
CA TYR A 603 16.39 5.23 11.76
C TYR A 603 17.46 4.63 12.68
N LYS A 604 17.12 4.40 13.96
CA LYS A 604 18.05 3.76 14.92
C LYS A 604 18.36 2.32 14.51
N VAL A 605 17.42 1.61 13.87
CA VAL A 605 17.65 0.26 13.37
C VAL A 605 18.73 0.27 12.29
N ASP A 606 18.66 1.23 11.37
CA ASP A 606 19.68 1.42 10.33
C ASP A 606 21.07 1.68 10.94
N SER A 607 21.13 2.55 11.95
CA SER A 607 22.39 2.84 12.65
C SER A 607 22.98 1.60 13.30
N MET A 608 22.17 0.80 14.02
CA MET A 608 22.63 -0.42 14.68
C MET A 608 23.12 -1.48 13.70
N MET A 609 22.45 -1.62 12.55
CA MET A 609 22.91 -2.54 11.50
C MET A 609 24.23 -2.11 10.89
N ASN A 610 24.36 -0.83 10.53
CA ASN A 610 25.58 -0.31 9.94
C ASN A 610 26.77 -0.36 10.92
N GLU A 611 26.55 -0.09 12.20
CA GLU A 611 27.57 -0.24 13.25
C GLU A 611 28.08 -1.68 13.35
N ALA A 612 27.18 -2.66 13.38
CA ALA A 612 27.55 -4.07 13.45
C ALA A 612 28.34 -4.53 12.20
N ILE A 613 27.93 -4.08 11.01
CA ILE A 613 28.66 -4.36 9.75
C ILE A 613 30.05 -3.70 9.77
N GLN A 614 30.14 -2.44 10.19
CA GLN A 614 31.41 -1.72 10.30
C GLN A 614 32.36 -2.36 11.32
N ALA A 615 31.82 -2.85 12.44
CA ALA A 615 32.57 -3.61 13.45
C ALA A 615 33.02 -5.00 12.95
N LYS A 616 32.59 -5.41 11.75
CA LYS A 616 32.79 -6.75 11.18
C LYS A 616 32.21 -7.83 12.09
N ALA A 617 31.02 -7.58 12.65
CA ALA A 617 30.25 -8.60 13.35
C ALA A 617 29.66 -9.61 12.36
N PHE A 618 29.29 -9.15 11.17
CA PHE A 618 28.90 -9.92 9.98
C PHE A 618 29.02 -9.02 8.74
N PRO A 619 29.13 -9.56 7.51
CA PRO A 619 29.24 -8.75 6.28
C PRO A 619 27.96 -8.02 5.86
N GLY A 620 26.81 -8.62 6.17
CA GLY A 620 25.49 -8.15 5.77
C GLY A 620 24.38 -8.98 6.42
N GLY A 621 23.13 -8.57 6.23
CA GLY A 621 21.96 -9.21 6.83
C GLY A 621 20.63 -8.64 6.36
N GLN A 622 19.54 -9.28 6.77
CA GLN A 622 18.16 -8.91 6.48
C GLN A 622 17.39 -8.74 7.79
N ILE A 623 16.48 -7.77 7.83
CA ILE A 623 15.53 -7.61 8.93
C ILE A 623 14.12 -7.55 8.38
N VAL A 624 13.20 -8.27 9.02
CA VAL A 624 11.76 -8.15 8.83
C VAL A 624 11.10 -7.95 10.18
N ALA A 625 10.21 -6.96 10.28
CA ALA A 625 9.34 -6.76 11.43
C ALA A 625 7.89 -6.53 10.96
N ALA A 626 6.96 -7.21 11.61
CA ALA A 626 5.53 -7.12 11.32
C ALA A 626 4.73 -6.91 12.60
N ARG A 627 3.65 -6.13 12.49
CA ARG A 627 2.66 -5.95 13.55
C ARG A 627 1.25 -5.97 12.97
N ASN A 628 0.27 -6.60 13.63
CA ASN A 628 -1.12 -6.67 13.14
C ASN A 628 -1.24 -7.33 11.75
N GLY A 629 -0.35 -8.29 11.46
CA GLY A 629 -0.18 -8.87 10.12
C GLY A 629 0.20 -7.84 9.04
N ILE A 630 0.93 -6.78 9.41
CA ILE A 630 1.44 -5.73 8.51
C ILE A 630 2.96 -5.64 8.69
N VAL A 631 3.72 -5.98 7.66
CA VAL A 631 5.17 -5.80 7.59
C VAL A 631 5.46 -4.30 7.43
N PHE A 632 5.90 -3.68 8.52
CA PHE A 632 6.23 -2.25 8.59
C PHE A 632 7.73 -1.97 8.43
N TYR A 633 8.56 -3.01 8.50
CA TYR A 633 10.00 -2.90 8.28
C TYR A 633 10.49 -4.13 7.52
N ILE A 634 11.10 -3.90 6.36
CA ILE A 634 11.76 -4.93 5.57
C ILE A 634 12.96 -4.31 4.86
N LYS A 635 14.16 -4.78 5.18
CA LYS A 635 15.38 -4.17 4.65
C LYS A 635 16.57 -5.12 4.69
N SER A 636 17.35 -5.08 3.62
CA SER A 636 18.63 -5.76 3.46
C SER A 636 19.81 -4.80 3.60
N PHE A 637 20.90 -5.27 4.19
CA PHE A 637 22.08 -4.48 4.55
C PHE A 637 23.37 -5.17 4.13
N GLY A 638 24.37 -4.38 3.74
CA GLY A 638 25.72 -4.86 3.49
C GLY A 638 25.83 -5.78 2.28
N TYR A 639 26.73 -6.75 2.38
CA TYR A 639 27.13 -7.65 1.29
C TYR A 639 27.17 -9.10 1.77
N HIS A 640 27.21 -10.04 0.85
CA HIS A 640 27.37 -11.47 1.16
C HIS A 640 28.66 -11.76 1.91
N ASP A 641 29.73 -11.06 1.55
CA ASP A 641 31.06 -11.19 2.13
C ASP A 641 31.78 -9.85 2.26
N TYR A 642 32.98 -9.86 2.86
CA TYR A 642 33.80 -8.65 3.03
C TYR A 642 34.48 -8.16 1.73
N SER A 643 34.28 -8.85 0.59
CA SER A 643 34.78 -8.38 -0.71
C SER A 643 33.89 -7.28 -1.32
N ASN A 644 32.68 -7.10 -0.77
CA ASN A 644 31.70 -6.11 -1.17
C ASN A 644 31.27 -6.22 -2.66
N LYS A 645 31.22 -7.44 -3.20
CA LYS A 645 30.86 -7.70 -4.60
C LYS A 645 29.36 -7.92 -4.82
N ILE A 646 28.73 -8.72 -3.95
CA ILE A 646 27.30 -9.07 -4.05
C ILE A 646 26.58 -8.42 -2.88
N LYS A 647 25.71 -7.43 -3.16
CA LYS A 647 24.85 -6.81 -2.15
C LYS A 647 23.81 -7.81 -1.69
N VAL A 648 23.44 -7.75 -0.41
CA VAL A 648 22.33 -8.55 0.12
C VAL A 648 21.02 -8.05 -0.49
N ASP A 649 20.25 -8.97 -1.06
CA ASP A 649 18.90 -8.81 -1.56
C ASP A 649 17.88 -9.42 -0.57
N ASP A 650 16.63 -8.97 -0.61
CA ASP A 650 15.56 -9.40 0.31
C ASP A 650 15.24 -10.90 0.20
N PHE A 651 15.60 -11.55 -0.93
CA PHE A 651 15.35 -12.97 -1.18
C PHE A 651 16.59 -13.85 -0.99
N ASP A 652 17.73 -13.29 -0.58
CA ASP A 652 18.93 -14.08 -0.30
C ASP A 652 18.74 -15.02 0.88
N LEU A 653 19.34 -16.20 0.78
CA LEU A 653 19.22 -17.25 1.78
C LEU A 653 20.35 -17.21 2.80
N TYR A 654 19.99 -17.36 4.07
CA TYR A 654 20.92 -17.50 5.20
C TYR A 654 20.78 -18.87 5.85
N ASP A 655 21.89 -19.44 6.33
CA ASP A 655 21.88 -20.64 7.17
C ASP A 655 21.22 -20.33 8.52
N LEU A 656 20.15 -21.05 8.86
CA LEU A 656 19.35 -20.86 10.07
C LEU A 656 19.74 -21.82 11.20
N ALA A 657 21.01 -22.17 11.35
CA ALA A 657 21.48 -23.05 12.41
C ALA A 657 20.96 -22.65 13.81
N SER A 658 20.45 -23.63 14.56
CA SER A 658 19.67 -23.50 15.81
C SER A 658 18.26 -22.90 15.67
N VAL A 659 18.04 -21.90 14.81
CA VAL A 659 16.67 -21.44 14.47
C VAL A 659 15.88 -22.54 13.74
N THR A 660 16.57 -23.47 13.07
CA THR A 660 15.99 -24.69 12.47
C THR A 660 15.16 -25.51 13.48
N LYS A 661 15.46 -25.46 14.78
CA LYS A 661 14.66 -26.14 15.80
C LYS A 661 13.23 -25.63 15.83
N VAL A 662 13.07 -24.31 15.80
CA VAL A 662 11.76 -23.64 15.96
C VAL A 662 11.03 -23.44 14.63
N LEU A 663 11.78 -23.43 13.52
CA LEU A 663 11.20 -23.29 12.18
C LEU A 663 11.00 -24.63 11.45
N GLY A 664 11.70 -25.69 11.87
CA GLY A 664 11.59 -27.02 11.28
C GLY A 664 11.03 -28.06 12.25
N SER A 665 11.78 -28.40 13.31
CA SER A 665 11.34 -29.46 14.24
C SER A 665 10.03 -29.11 14.95
N ALA A 666 9.89 -27.89 15.47
CA ALA A 666 8.71 -27.47 16.22
C ALA A 666 7.41 -27.54 15.40
N PRO A 667 7.27 -26.89 14.21
CA PRO A 667 6.03 -26.97 13.44
C PRO A 667 5.69 -28.40 13.02
N ALA A 668 6.68 -29.22 12.64
CA ALA A 668 6.44 -30.62 12.33
C ALA A 668 5.87 -31.39 13.52
N LEU A 669 6.47 -31.24 14.70
CA LEU A 669 6.03 -31.91 15.93
C LEU A 669 4.68 -31.37 16.43
N MET A 670 4.40 -30.08 16.28
CA MET A 670 3.11 -29.48 16.66
C MET A 670 1.97 -30.06 15.82
N LYS A 671 2.15 -30.14 14.50
CA LYS A 671 1.17 -30.76 13.61
C LYS A 671 0.96 -32.25 13.91
N LEU A 672 2.04 -33.01 14.08
CA LEU A 672 1.96 -34.43 14.43
C LEU A 672 1.31 -34.66 15.81
N TYR A 673 1.48 -33.72 16.74
CA TYR A 673 0.81 -33.74 18.04
C TYR A 673 -0.70 -33.49 17.91
N ASP A 674 -1.11 -32.51 17.11
CA ASP A 674 -2.52 -32.25 16.78
C ASP A 674 -3.20 -33.45 16.12
N GLU A 675 -2.47 -34.14 15.24
CA GLU A 675 -2.88 -35.37 14.58
C GLU A 675 -2.83 -36.61 15.49
N LYS A 676 -2.46 -36.43 16.76
CA LYS A 676 -2.38 -37.49 17.79
C LYS A 676 -1.41 -38.62 17.43
N GLN A 677 -0.39 -38.32 16.61
CA GLN A 677 0.64 -39.29 16.20
C GLN A 677 1.63 -39.61 17.33
N PHE A 678 1.74 -38.72 18.33
CA PHE A 678 2.48 -38.98 19.57
C PHE A 678 1.93 -38.15 20.74
N ALA A 679 2.32 -38.51 21.97
CA ALA A 679 2.11 -37.71 23.16
C ALA A 679 3.44 -37.16 23.69
N LEU A 680 3.45 -35.95 24.25
CA LEU A 680 4.65 -35.32 24.81
C LEU A 680 5.33 -36.14 25.93
N ASN A 681 4.54 -36.91 26.67
CA ASN A 681 5.04 -37.79 27.74
C ASN A 681 5.52 -39.16 27.24
N ASP A 682 5.39 -39.46 25.94
CA ASP A 682 5.97 -40.67 25.36
C ASP A 682 7.50 -40.61 25.44
N ASN A 683 8.08 -41.79 25.68
CA ASN A 683 9.50 -42.02 25.48
C ASN A 683 9.84 -41.96 23.97
N LEU A 684 10.89 -41.23 23.59
CA LEU A 684 11.30 -41.10 22.19
C LEU A 684 11.64 -42.46 21.55
N SER A 685 12.10 -43.43 22.34
CA SER A 685 12.40 -44.80 21.92
C SER A 685 11.21 -45.56 21.34
N LYS A 686 9.98 -45.13 21.64
CA LYS A 686 8.76 -45.62 21.00
C LYS A 686 8.77 -45.38 19.49
N TYR A 687 9.34 -44.25 19.04
CA TYR A 687 9.33 -43.79 17.65
C TYR A 687 10.68 -43.87 16.95
N VAL A 688 11.77 -43.98 17.73
CA VAL A 688 13.14 -44.11 17.21
C VAL A 688 13.72 -45.43 17.73
N PRO A 689 13.53 -46.56 17.01
CA PRO A 689 13.81 -47.90 17.52
C PRO A 689 15.25 -48.13 18.01
N VAL A 690 16.22 -47.41 17.46
CA VAL A 690 17.64 -47.50 17.85
C VAL A 690 17.86 -47.15 19.34
N LEU A 691 16.92 -46.49 20.00
CA LEU A 691 17.02 -46.11 21.43
C LEU A 691 16.49 -47.17 22.41
N LYS A 692 15.70 -48.17 21.97
CA LYS A 692 14.90 -49.04 22.86
C LYS A 692 15.72 -49.79 23.92
N ASN A 693 16.94 -50.20 23.59
CA ASN A 693 17.81 -50.99 24.47
C ASN A 693 19.02 -50.17 24.97
N THR A 694 18.82 -48.87 25.19
CA THR A 694 19.90 -47.93 25.53
C THR A 694 19.60 -47.20 26.83
N LYS A 695 20.61 -46.55 27.43
CA LYS A 695 20.43 -45.69 28.62
C LYS A 695 19.52 -44.47 28.35
N LYS A 696 19.12 -44.25 27.10
CA LYS A 696 18.26 -43.15 26.66
C LYS A 696 16.85 -43.63 26.28
N SER A 697 16.50 -44.89 26.55
CA SER A 697 15.18 -45.46 26.25
C SER A 697 14.04 -44.68 26.93
N GLU A 698 14.30 -44.14 28.13
CA GLU A 698 13.32 -43.45 28.97
C GLU A 698 13.27 -41.92 28.75
N PHE A 699 13.98 -41.40 27.74
CA PHE A 699 13.98 -39.95 27.49
C PHE A 699 12.66 -39.55 26.84
N LYS A 700 11.86 -38.76 27.55
CA LYS A 700 10.57 -38.28 27.07
C LYS A 700 10.73 -37.12 26.10
N ILE A 701 9.84 -37.04 25.13
CA ILE A 701 9.84 -35.97 24.11
C ILE A 701 9.75 -34.59 24.77
N PHE A 702 8.89 -34.43 25.79
CA PHE A 702 8.78 -33.20 26.59
C PHE A 702 10.13 -32.73 27.16
N ASP A 703 10.93 -33.66 27.69
CA ASP A 703 12.21 -33.33 28.33
C ASP A 703 13.28 -32.96 27.32
N ILE A 704 13.18 -33.51 26.10
CA ILE A 704 14.08 -33.17 25.00
C ILE A 704 13.78 -31.75 24.52
N LEU A 705 12.50 -31.43 24.28
CA LEU A 705 12.06 -30.11 23.83
C LEU A 705 12.34 -28.99 24.85
N THR A 706 12.45 -29.34 26.13
CA THR A 706 12.77 -28.41 27.23
C THR A 706 14.23 -28.47 27.68
N HIS A 707 15.09 -29.20 26.97
CA HIS A 707 16.53 -29.33 27.25
C HIS A 707 16.84 -29.86 28.67
N ARG A 708 16.04 -30.78 29.19
CA ARG A 708 16.24 -31.41 30.52
C ARG A 708 16.33 -32.94 30.50
N ALA A 709 16.30 -33.56 29.33
CA ALA A 709 16.44 -35.01 29.17
C ALA A 709 17.80 -35.56 29.64
N GLY A 710 18.79 -34.69 29.87
CA GLY A 710 20.13 -35.10 30.32
C GLY A 710 21.10 -35.40 29.19
N PHE A 711 20.80 -35.04 27.94
CA PHE A 711 21.79 -35.13 26.86
C PHE A 711 23.04 -34.27 27.14
N LYS A 712 24.20 -34.70 26.59
CA LYS A 712 25.38 -33.85 26.45
C LYS A 712 25.04 -32.64 25.57
N SER A 713 25.62 -31.47 25.85
CA SER A 713 25.32 -30.24 25.11
C SER A 713 25.64 -30.37 23.61
N TRP A 714 26.86 -30.80 23.27
CA TRP A 714 27.34 -30.92 21.90
C TRP A 714 28.45 -31.99 21.76
N GLU A 715 28.59 -32.58 20.57
CA GLU A 715 29.63 -33.57 20.23
C GLU A 715 30.26 -33.25 18.87
N ALA A 716 31.60 -33.25 18.81
CA ALA A 716 32.36 -32.94 17.60
C ALA A 716 32.62 -34.20 16.74
N PHE A 717 31.57 -34.82 16.20
CA PHE A 717 31.66 -36.12 15.47
C PHE A 717 32.80 -36.15 14.43
N PHE A 718 32.94 -35.07 13.67
CA PHE A 718 33.94 -34.94 12.60
C PHE A 718 35.39 -35.09 13.10
N LYS A 719 35.71 -34.70 14.35
CA LYS A 719 37.10 -34.76 14.87
C LYS A 719 37.63 -36.20 14.90
N LYS A 720 36.75 -37.20 15.08
CA LYS A 720 37.13 -38.63 15.05
C LYS A 720 37.43 -39.14 13.64
N THR A 721 37.09 -38.36 12.62
CA THR A 721 37.32 -38.66 11.21
C THR A 721 38.57 -37.99 10.64
N ILE A 722 39.24 -37.13 11.43
CA ILE A 722 40.47 -36.41 11.06
C ILE A 722 41.68 -37.08 11.74
N LYS A 723 42.79 -37.23 11.02
CA LYS A 723 44.09 -37.67 11.53
C LYS A 723 45.21 -36.94 10.79
N ASN A 724 46.16 -36.34 11.51
CA ASN A 724 47.29 -35.57 10.94
C ASN A 724 46.83 -34.52 9.91
N ASP A 725 45.84 -33.70 10.27
CA ASP A 725 45.23 -32.66 9.43
C ASP A 725 44.61 -33.14 8.10
N SER A 726 44.48 -34.46 7.91
CA SER A 726 43.81 -35.07 6.77
C SER A 726 42.60 -35.88 7.22
N VAL A 727 41.56 -35.88 6.40
CA VAL A 727 40.37 -36.71 6.60
C VAL A 727 40.69 -38.18 6.30
N LYS A 728 40.05 -39.12 7.00
CA LYS A 728 40.28 -40.56 6.79
C LYS A 728 39.72 -40.99 5.42
N ASN A 729 40.60 -41.45 4.52
CA ASN A 729 40.28 -41.85 3.13
C ASN A 729 39.22 -42.96 2.99
N LEU A 730 38.93 -43.74 4.04
CA LEU A 730 37.86 -44.75 4.02
C LEU A 730 36.49 -44.18 4.43
N ILE A 731 36.46 -43.04 5.11
CA ILE A 731 35.21 -42.40 5.59
C ILE A 731 34.71 -41.39 4.56
N TYR A 732 35.60 -40.79 3.77
CA TYR A 732 35.21 -39.78 2.78
C TYR A 732 35.66 -40.13 1.36
N SER A 733 34.93 -39.59 0.39
CA SER A 733 35.22 -39.68 -1.04
C SER A 733 35.21 -38.29 -1.67
N ASN A 734 36.09 -38.07 -2.65
CA ASN A 734 36.16 -36.80 -3.40
C ASN A 734 35.16 -36.72 -4.57
N ARG A 735 34.35 -37.77 -4.75
CA ARG A 735 33.31 -37.88 -5.77
C ARG A 735 32.17 -38.74 -5.27
N GLN A 736 30.98 -38.50 -5.80
CA GLN A 736 29.83 -39.36 -5.56
C GLN A 736 30.09 -40.74 -6.16
N LYS A 737 29.83 -41.79 -5.38
CA LYS A 737 29.92 -43.20 -5.80
C LYS A 737 29.06 -44.05 -4.88
N GLU A 738 28.93 -45.33 -5.22
CA GLU A 738 28.23 -46.30 -4.37
C GLU A 738 28.73 -46.25 -2.91
N ASN A 739 27.79 -46.20 -1.95
CA ASN A 739 28.00 -46.00 -0.51
C ASN A 739 28.51 -44.61 -0.07
N TYR A 740 28.63 -43.64 -0.97
CA TYR A 740 29.02 -42.25 -0.67
C TYR A 740 28.06 -41.28 -1.37
N ASN A 741 26.80 -41.29 -0.94
CA ASN A 741 25.75 -40.46 -1.52
C ASN A 741 25.58 -39.13 -0.77
N SER A 742 25.88 -39.12 0.53
CA SER A 742 25.70 -37.93 1.38
C SER A 742 26.81 -36.90 1.14
N ARG A 743 26.46 -35.75 0.58
CA ARG A 743 27.40 -34.65 0.33
C ARG A 743 27.61 -33.81 1.59
N VAL A 744 28.86 -33.61 1.97
CA VAL A 744 29.29 -32.77 3.10
C VAL A 744 29.57 -31.33 2.64
N CYS A 745 30.28 -31.19 1.52
CA CYS A 745 30.57 -29.93 0.85
C CYS A 745 31.02 -30.21 -0.60
N GLU A 746 31.57 -29.23 -1.31
CA GLU A 746 31.81 -29.37 -2.76
C GLU A 746 32.89 -30.43 -3.03
N GLY A 747 32.54 -31.45 -3.81
CA GLY A 747 33.46 -32.57 -4.06
C GLY A 747 33.82 -33.38 -2.82
N PHE A 748 33.02 -33.34 -1.74
CA PHE A 748 33.32 -34.05 -0.50
C PHE A 748 32.09 -34.83 0.02
N TYR A 749 32.19 -36.16 0.04
CA TYR A 749 31.09 -37.08 0.36
C TYR A 749 31.48 -38.02 1.50
N ILE A 750 30.54 -38.31 2.39
CA ILE A 750 30.76 -39.22 3.53
C ILE A 750 30.19 -40.61 3.23
N LEU A 751 30.83 -41.64 3.79
CA LEU A 751 30.34 -43.02 3.77
C LEU A 751 28.94 -43.08 4.40
N ASP A 752 27.96 -43.60 3.67
CA ASP A 752 26.55 -43.58 4.07
C ASP A 752 26.32 -44.30 5.42
N SER A 753 27.05 -45.40 5.68
CA SER A 753 26.98 -46.15 6.94
C SER A 753 27.61 -45.40 8.14
N TYR A 754 28.33 -44.29 7.92
CA TYR A 754 28.85 -43.48 9.02
C TYR A 754 27.75 -42.78 9.81
N ARG A 755 26.55 -42.62 9.20
CA ARG A 755 25.32 -42.21 9.90
C ARG A 755 25.11 -43.03 11.18
N ASP A 756 25.25 -44.35 11.10
CA ASP A 756 25.06 -45.24 12.25
C ASP A 756 26.07 -44.96 13.36
N THR A 757 27.30 -44.61 13.01
CA THR A 757 28.33 -44.21 13.98
C THR A 757 27.94 -42.94 14.73
N ILE A 758 27.41 -41.93 14.04
CA ILE A 758 26.92 -40.70 14.68
C ILE A 758 25.80 -41.01 15.68
N PHE A 759 24.80 -41.82 15.29
CA PHE A 759 23.73 -42.21 16.20
C PHE A 759 24.24 -43.04 17.38
N GLN A 760 25.18 -43.97 17.16
CA GLN A 760 25.80 -44.74 18.25
C GLN A 760 26.57 -43.84 19.22
N GLU A 761 27.24 -42.80 18.73
CA GLU A 761 27.89 -41.82 19.60
C GLU A 761 26.89 -41.00 20.42
N ILE A 762 25.78 -40.58 19.81
CA ILE A 762 24.68 -39.93 20.55
C ILE A 762 24.13 -40.88 21.63
N ILE A 763 23.88 -42.14 21.29
CA ILE A 763 23.36 -43.18 22.19
C ILE A 763 24.30 -43.44 23.37
N ASN A 764 25.59 -43.56 23.10
CA ASN A 764 26.60 -43.91 24.08
C ASN A 764 27.18 -42.70 24.84
N SER A 765 26.85 -41.47 24.40
CA SER A 765 27.29 -40.26 25.07
C SER A 765 26.88 -40.23 26.56
N PRO A 766 27.72 -39.66 27.45
CA PRO A 766 27.35 -39.46 28.84
C PRO A 766 26.03 -38.68 28.95
N HIS A 767 25.20 -39.03 29.93
CA HIS A 767 24.03 -38.24 30.27
C HIS A 767 24.28 -37.46 31.56
N ASN A 768 23.87 -36.20 31.56
CA ASN A 768 23.81 -35.34 32.73
C ASN A 768 22.61 -35.74 33.60
N ASN A 769 22.54 -35.21 34.83
CA ASN A 769 21.42 -35.45 35.74
C ASN A 769 20.08 -35.08 35.07
N TYR A 770 19.22 -36.06 34.89
CA TYR A 770 17.88 -35.89 34.32
C TYR A 770 17.08 -34.84 35.11
N GLY A 771 16.35 -33.97 34.39
CA GLY A 771 15.60 -32.86 34.98
C GLY A 771 16.38 -31.55 35.13
N ARG A 772 17.71 -31.56 35.02
CA ARG A 772 18.53 -30.34 34.97
C ARG A 772 18.58 -29.76 33.56
N TYR A 773 18.40 -28.45 33.44
CA TYR A 773 18.55 -27.74 32.17
C TYR A 773 19.99 -27.80 31.64
N VAL A 774 20.16 -28.33 30.44
CA VAL A 774 21.40 -28.32 29.64
C VAL A 774 21.01 -28.16 28.18
N TYR A 775 21.29 -26.98 27.60
CA TYR A 775 21.07 -26.74 26.17
C TYR A 775 21.83 -27.79 25.35
N SER A 776 21.08 -28.58 24.58
CA SER A 776 21.61 -29.76 23.90
C SER A 776 20.99 -29.95 22.52
N ASP A 777 21.86 -30.11 21.53
CA ASP A 777 21.49 -30.43 20.14
C ASP A 777 21.24 -31.93 19.93
N MET A 778 21.82 -32.79 20.78
CA MET A 778 21.84 -34.24 20.58
C MET A 778 20.44 -34.86 20.44
N GLY A 779 19.44 -34.34 21.17
CA GLY A 779 18.07 -34.82 21.05
C GLY A 779 17.40 -34.45 19.72
N PHE A 780 17.78 -33.31 19.13
CA PHE A 780 17.21 -32.83 17.88
C PHE A 780 17.73 -33.57 16.64
N TYR A 781 18.87 -34.26 16.73
CA TYR A 781 19.31 -35.21 15.71
C TYR A 781 18.35 -36.39 15.52
N LEU A 782 17.55 -36.71 16.55
CA LEU A 782 16.66 -37.88 16.55
C LEU A 782 15.24 -37.55 16.08
N PHE A 783 14.82 -36.28 16.08
CA PHE A 783 13.49 -35.89 15.59
C PHE A 783 13.27 -36.14 14.10
N PRO A 784 14.24 -35.93 13.20
CA PRO A 784 14.10 -36.34 11.79
C PRO A 784 13.79 -37.84 11.64
N GLU A 785 14.40 -38.72 12.44
CA GLU A 785 14.10 -40.15 12.44
C GLU A 785 12.69 -40.45 12.96
N MET A 786 12.28 -39.77 14.04
CA MET A 786 10.91 -39.87 14.55
C MET A 786 9.89 -39.46 13.48
N ILE A 787 10.08 -38.31 12.85
CA ILE A 787 9.20 -37.79 11.81
C ILE A 787 9.16 -38.76 10.64
N LYS A 788 10.31 -39.20 10.14
CA LYS A 788 10.39 -40.20 9.07
C LYS A 788 9.67 -41.50 9.39
N ASN A 789 9.79 -41.99 10.63
CA ASN A 789 9.12 -43.21 11.03
C ASN A 789 7.60 -43.05 11.11
N LEU A 790 7.11 -41.87 11.52
CA LEU A 790 5.69 -41.54 11.62
C LEU A 790 5.05 -41.25 10.26
N THR A 791 5.70 -40.45 9.41
CA THR A 791 5.11 -39.90 8.17
C THR A 791 5.55 -40.62 6.90
N LYS A 792 6.61 -41.43 6.99
CA LYS A 792 7.32 -42.04 5.85
C LYS A 792 8.00 -41.04 4.90
N LYS A 793 8.08 -39.77 5.28
CA LYS A 793 8.77 -38.68 4.56
C LYS A 793 9.95 -38.18 5.37
N THR A 794 11.01 -37.72 4.72
CA THR A 794 12.06 -37.00 5.45
C THR A 794 11.51 -35.67 6.00
N ILE A 795 12.16 -35.09 7.00
CA ILE A 795 11.69 -33.86 7.64
C ILE A 795 11.59 -32.69 6.65
N ASP A 796 12.52 -32.62 5.68
CA ASP A 796 12.55 -31.59 4.64
C ASP A 796 11.40 -31.75 3.63
N GLU A 797 11.11 -32.97 3.18
CA GLU A 797 9.94 -33.28 2.34
C GLU A 797 8.63 -32.92 3.07
N TYR A 798 8.50 -33.40 4.31
CA TYR A 798 7.30 -33.19 5.12
C TYR A 798 7.02 -31.69 5.37
N LEU A 799 8.03 -30.93 5.78
CA LEU A 799 7.85 -29.49 6.05
C LEU A 799 7.58 -28.68 4.79
N TYR A 800 8.24 -29.02 3.67
CA TYR A 800 8.01 -28.32 2.42
C TYR A 800 6.57 -28.50 1.94
N GLU A 801 6.04 -29.72 1.99
CA GLU A 801 4.68 -30.04 1.57
C GLU A 801 3.61 -29.53 2.54
N GLU A 802 3.82 -29.69 3.85
CA GLU A 802 2.78 -29.39 4.86
C GLU A 802 2.75 -27.91 5.27
N PHE A 803 3.82 -27.15 5.04
CA PHE A 803 3.93 -25.76 5.48
C PHE A 803 4.48 -24.84 4.38
N TYR A 804 5.73 -25.03 3.96
CA TYR A 804 6.47 -23.97 3.26
C TYR A 804 5.88 -23.63 1.89
N SER A 805 5.55 -24.65 1.09
CA SER A 805 4.94 -24.46 -0.23
C SER A 805 3.55 -23.83 -0.14
N GLN A 806 2.74 -24.21 0.85
CA GLN A 806 1.35 -23.76 1.00
C GLN A 806 1.24 -22.27 1.32
N ILE A 807 2.19 -21.74 2.11
CA ILE A 807 2.23 -20.30 2.46
C ILE A 807 3.07 -19.47 1.48
N GLY A 808 3.64 -20.10 0.45
CA GLY A 808 4.50 -19.45 -0.52
C GLY A 808 5.85 -19.00 0.04
N ALA A 809 6.38 -19.71 1.05
CA ALA A 809 7.72 -19.53 1.59
C ALA A 809 8.77 -20.19 0.67
N TRP A 810 8.90 -19.67 -0.57
CA TRP A 810 9.59 -20.34 -1.66
C TRP A 810 11.12 -20.39 -1.52
N THR A 811 11.72 -19.53 -0.69
CA THR A 811 13.16 -19.57 -0.35
C THR A 811 13.46 -20.59 0.76
N MET A 812 12.47 -20.99 1.55
CA MET A 812 12.67 -21.77 2.77
C MET A 812 12.81 -23.27 2.48
N ARG A 813 14.02 -23.82 2.69
CA ARG A 813 14.29 -25.25 2.43
C ARG A 813 15.58 -25.75 3.08
N TYR A 814 15.69 -27.08 3.15
CA TYR A 814 16.98 -27.75 3.28
C TYR A 814 17.66 -27.85 1.91
N LEU A 815 18.98 -28.07 1.91
CA LEU A 815 19.78 -28.29 0.69
C LEU A 815 19.56 -27.20 -0.39
N PRO A 816 19.86 -25.92 -0.09
CA PRO A 816 19.48 -24.80 -0.96
C PRO A 816 20.11 -24.87 -2.36
N LEU A 817 21.29 -25.46 -2.50
CA LEU A 817 22.00 -25.60 -3.79
C LEU A 817 21.30 -26.50 -4.81
N GLU A 818 20.28 -27.26 -4.41
CA GLU A 818 19.44 -28.03 -5.35
C GLU A 818 18.52 -27.13 -6.18
N LYS A 819 18.28 -25.89 -5.74
CA LYS A 819 17.39 -24.93 -6.41
C LYS A 819 17.98 -23.56 -6.64
N PHE A 820 18.90 -23.12 -5.78
CA PHE A 820 19.44 -21.76 -5.81
C PHE A 820 20.91 -21.77 -6.19
N SER A 821 21.32 -20.74 -6.93
CA SER A 821 22.73 -20.52 -7.21
C SER A 821 23.44 -19.99 -5.96
N LYS A 822 24.76 -20.20 -5.89
CA LYS A 822 25.60 -19.64 -4.81
C LYS A 822 25.44 -18.11 -4.65
N ASN A 823 25.19 -17.38 -5.75
CA ASN A 823 25.01 -15.92 -5.70
C ASN A 823 23.74 -15.47 -4.98
N GLN A 824 22.83 -16.38 -4.63
CA GLN A 824 21.60 -16.11 -3.88
C GLN A 824 21.68 -16.60 -2.43
N ILE A 825 22.85 -17.06 -1.99
CA ILE A 825 23.04 -17.66 -0.67
C ILE A 825 24.22 -16.93 -0.02
N ALA A 826 24.07 -16.45 1.21
CA ALA A 826 25.19 -15.87 1.92
C ALA A 826 26.23 -16.96 2.28
N PRO A 827 27.54 -16.76 1.99
CA PRO A 827 28.58 -17.70 2.42
C PRO A 827 28.65 -17.74 3.95
N THR A 828 28.94 -18.92 4.51
CA THR A 828 28.79 -19.19 5.95
C THR A 828 30.09 -19.04 6.74
N GLU A 829 31.10 -19.87 6.48
CA GLU A 829 32.35 -19.92 7.27
C GLU A 829 33.52 -20.26 6.34
N GLU A 830 34.75 -19.82 6.64
CA GLU A 830 35.96 -20.43 6.09
C GLU A 830 36.39 -21.59 7.01
N ASP A 831 35.96 -22.81 6.72
CA ASP A 831 36.24 -23.97 7.57
C ASP A 831 37.66 -24.49 7.33
N ASN A 832 38.58 -24.08 8.19
CA ASN A 832 39.99 -24.48 8.12
C ASN A 832 40.30 -25.76 8.90
N VAL A 833 39.32 -26.42 9.51
CA VAL A 833 39.53 -27.60 10.36
C VAL A 833 39.05 -28.88 9.70
N PHE A 834 37.79 -28.91 9.26
CA PHE A 834 37.15 -30.11 8.75
C PHE A 834 37.07 -30.14 7.23
N ARG A 835 36.35 -29.18 6.63
CA ARG A 835 36.04 -29.18 5.19
C ARG A 835 37.15 -28.54 4.35
N LYS A 836 38.01 -27.73 4.96
CA LYS A 836 39.17 -27.05 4.33
C LYS A 836 38.77 -26.17 3.13
N GLU A 837 37.58 -25.58 3.18
CA GLU A 837 37.03 -24.70 2.15
C GLU A 837 36.04 -23.66 2.73
N GLN A 838 35.67 -22.68 1.90
CA GLN A 838 34.57 -21.77 2.20
C GLN A 838 33.24 -22.51 2.11
N ILE A 839 32.51 -22.54 3.22
CA ILE A 839 31.17 -23.12 3.28
C ILE A 839 30.19 -22.16 2.63
N HIS A 840 29.58 -22.58 1.52
CA HIS A 840 28.66 -21.76 0.75
C HIS A 840 27.51 -22.60 0.20
N GLY A 841 26.33 -22.49 0.81
CA GLY A 841 25.14 -23.27 0.45
C GLY A 841 25.09 -24.68 1.04
N TYR A 842 26.02 -25.02 1.93
CA TYR A 842 26.00 -26.22 2.77
C TYR A 842 25.77 -25.82 4.22
N VAL A 843 25.12 -26.68 5.00
CA VAL A 843 24.89 -26.40 6.42
C VAL A 843 26.21 -26.22 7.18
N HIS A 844 26.27 -25.19 8.01
CA HIS A 844 27.42 -24.88 8.86
C HIS A 844 27.73 -26.00 9.84
N ASP A 845 26.71 -26.51 10.55
CA ASP A 845 26.87 -27.52 11.59
C ASP A 845 27.53 -28.79 11.05
N GLN A 846 28.69 -29.13 11.61
CA GLN A 846 29.51 -30.23 11.12
C GLN A 846 28.79 -31.58 11.23
N GLY A 847 28.02 -31.80 12.31
CA GLY A 847 27.28 -33.05 12.48
C GLY A 847 26.09 -33.18 11.52
N ALA A 848 25.35 -32.10 11.28
CA ALA A 848 24.25 -32.07 10.34
C ALA A 848 24.73 -32.29 8.90
N THR A 849 25.85 -31.68 8.50
CA THR A 849 26.41 -31.93 7.16
C THR A 849 26.89 -33.37 6.99
N MET A 850 27.46 -33.99 8.03
CA MET A 850 27.81 -35.42 8.03
C MET A 850 26.58 -36.35 7.93
N LEU A 851 25.37 -35.84 8.17
CA LEU A 851 24.10 -36.56 7.98
C LEU A 851 23.43 -36.23 6.64
N GLY A 852 24.16 -35.62 5.71
CA GLY A 852 23.65 -35.21 4.41
C GLY A 852 22.94 -33.86 4.42
N GLY A 853 23.13 -33.03 5.46
CA GLY A 853 22.62 -31.67 5.51
C GLY A 853 21.22 -31.50 6.11
N ILE A 854 20.54 -32.59 6.46
CA ILE A 854 19.17 -32.59 7.00
C ILE A 854 19.20 -33.03 8.46
N SER A 855 18.94 -32.09 9.38
CA SER A 855 18.83 -32.34 10.82
C SER A 855 17.76 -31.48 11.49
N GLY A 856 17.34 -31.86 12.69
CA GLY A 856 16.31 -31.14 13.45
C GLY A 856 16.79 -29.83 14.10
N HIS A 857 18.11 -29.65 14.26
CA HIS A 857 18.71 -28.46 14.89
C HIS A 857 19.41 -27.52 13.91
N ALA A 858 19.71 -27.96 12.69
CA ALA A 858 20.41 -27.21 11.66
C ALA A 858 20.11 -27.78 10.26
N GLY A 859 20.34 -26.97 9.21
CA GLY A 859 20.21 -27.40 7.81
C GLY A 859 19.21 -26.58 6.99
N LEU A 860 18.36 -25.80 7.67
CA LEU A 860 17.37 -24.97 7.02
C LEU A 860 17.99 -23.63 6.57
N PHE A 861 17.64 -23.20 5.36
CA PHE A 861 18.00 -21.92 4.78
C PHE A 861 16.73 -21.17 4.37
N ALA A 862 16.71 -19.85 4.55
CA ALA A 862 15.62 -19.00 4.04
C ALA A 862 16.01 -17.52 4.02
N SER A 863 15.22 -16.72 3.30
CA SER A 863 15.18 -15.26 3.46
C SER A 863 14.40 -14.86 4.72
N ALA A 864 14.63 -13.64 5.22
CA ALA A 864 13.93 -13.14 6.41
C ALA A 864 12.40 -13.00 6.19
N ASN A 865 11.97 -12.68 4.97
CA ASN A 865 10.55 -12.58 4.62
C ASN A 865 9.81 -13.92 4.76
N ASP A 866 10.41 -15.00 4.28
CA ASP A 866 9.76 -16.32 4.34
C ASP A 866 9.75 -16.90 5.77
N VAL A 867 10.78 -16.60 6.55
CA VAL A 867 10.76 -16.87 8.00
C VAL A 867 9.63 -16.12 8.68
N ALA A 868 9.39 -14.85 8.32
CA ALA A 868 8.31 -14.06 8.91
C ALA A 868 6.92 -14.67 8.65
N LYS A 869 6.69 -15.31 7.49
CA LYS A 869 5.43 -16.01 7.18
C LYS A 869 5.17 -17.16 8.16
N ILE A 870 6.19 -17.97 8.47
CA ILE A 870 6.07 -19.06 9.46
C ILE A 870 5.85 -18.50 10.86
N MET A 871 6.58 -17.44 11.23
CA MET A 871 6.37 -16.79 12.52
C MET A 871 4.96 -16.18 12.64
N GLN A 872 4.41 -15.67 11.53
CA GLN A 872 3.05 -15.15 11.49
C GLN A 872 2.00 -16.25 11.70
N ILE A 873 2.21 -17.48 11.19
CA ILE A 873 1.34 -18.63 11.53
C ILE A 873 1.25 -18.78 13.06
N PHE A 874 2.38 -18.70 13.76
CA PHE A 874 2.37 -18.88 15.22
C PHE A 874 1.66 -17.73 15.94
N VAL A 875 1.91 -16.48 15.56
CA VAL A 875 1.25 -15.31 16.18
C VAL A 875 -0.25 -15.28 15.87
N GLN A 876 -0.67 -15.81 14.73
CA GLN A 876 -2.09 -15.95 14.33
C GLN A 876 -2.70 -17.28 14.80
N ASN A 877 -2.21 -17.84 15.91
CA ASN A 877 -2.76 -19.04 16.55
C ASN A 877 -2.90 -20.24 15.60
N GLY A 878 -1.91 -20.44 14.73
CA GLY A 878 -1.83 -21.55 13.80
C GLY A 878 -2.55 -21.34 12.45
N ASN A 879 -3.05 -20.14 12.16
CA ASN A 879 -3.75 -19.82 10.91
C ASN A 879 -2.91 -18.90 10.01
N TYR A 880 -2.96 -19.12 8.69
CA TYR A 880 -2.41 -18.19 7.69
C TYR A 880 -2.99 -18.47 6.30
N GLY A 881 -3.33 -17.44 5.53
CA GLY A 881 -3.87 -17.62 4.17
C GLY A 881 -5.18 -18.42 4.12
N ASN A 882 -6.09 -18.21 5.09
CA ASN A 882 -7.31 -18.99 5.29
C ASN A 882 -7.12 -20.50 5.50
N TYR A 883 -5.91 -20.93 5.88
CA TYR A 883 -5.62 -22.31 6.24
C TYR A 883 -5.21 -22.42 7.72
N LYS A 884 -5.72 -23.43 8.41
CA LYS A 884 -5.34 -23.77 9.78
C LYS A 884 -4.30 -24.89 9.76
N PHE A 885 -3.05 -24.54 10.06
CA PHE A 885 -1.92 -25.46 10.09
C PHE A 885 -1.80 -26.20 11.42
N ILE A 886 -2.06 -25.50 12.53
CA ILE A 886 -1.88 -25.97 13.91
C ILE A 886 -3.08 -25.48 14.73
N ASN A 887 -3.55 -26.25 15.70
CA ASN A 887 -4.62 -25.81 16.59
C ASN A 887 -4.10 -24.75 17.60
N PRO A 888 -4.91 -23.74 17.95
CA PRO A 888 -4.54 -22.72 18.93
C PRO A 888 -4.04 -23.29 20.26
N GLU A 889 -4.67 -24.36 20.76
CA GLU A 889 -4.30 -24.99 22.04
C GLU A 889 -2.89 -25.60 22.01
N THR A 890 -2.46 -26.07 20.84
CA THR A 890 -1.11 -26.62 20.63
C THR A 890 -0.09 -25.50 20.55
N ILE A 891 -0.43 -24.36 19.94
CA ILE A 891 0.40 -23.15 19.96
C ILE A 891 0.64 -22.70 21.41
N ASP A 892 -0.42 -22.56 22.20
CA ASP A 892 -0.35 -22.17 23.60
C ASP A 892 0.49 -23.17 24.42
N LEU A 893 0.27 -24.47 24.21
CA LEU A 893 1.01 -25.51 24.91
C LEU A 893 2.51 -25.46 24.62
N PHE A 894 2.92 -25.22 23.37
CA PHE A 894 4.32 -25.20 22.99
C PHE A 894 5.02 -23.89 23.38
N THR A 895 4.30 -22.77 23.41
CA THR A 895 4.90 -21.44 23.60
C THR A 895 4.82 -20.91 25.04
N LYS A 896 4.00 -21.53 25.91
CA LYS A 896 3.96 -21.17 27.34
C LYS A 896 5.25 -21.52 28.09
N TYR A 897 5.50 -20.84 29.20
CA TYR A 897 6.50 -21.26 30.17
C TYR A 897 6.16 -22.64 30.72
N GLN A 898 7.06 -23.61 30.55
CA GLN A 898 6.87 -24.96 31.10
C GLN A 898 7.30 -25.06 32.56
N PHE A 899 8.04 -24.07 33.06
CA PHE A 899 8.59 -24.02 34.41
C PHE A 899 8.55 -22.60 34.95
N ASP A 900 8.81 -22.46 36.26
CA ASP A 900 9.10 -21.18 36.88
C ASP A 900 10.19 -20.42 36.10
N SER A 901 9.89 -19.20 35.69
CA SER A 901 10.76 -18.35 34.86
C SER A 901 12.10 -18.03 35.51
N THR A 902 12.22 -18.14 36.84
CA THR A 902 13.49 -17.96 37.55
C THR A 902 14.40 -19.19 37.45
N LYS A 903 13.84 -20.37 37.13
CA LYS A 903 14.55 -21.65 37.06
C LYS A 903 14.85 -22.10 35.64
N ASN A 904 13.85 -22.03 34.74
CA ASN A 904 14.00 -22.47 33.35
C ASN A 904 13.01 -21.73 32.43
N ARG A 905 13.55 -20.91 31.52
CA ARG A 905 12.79 -20.00 30.63
C ARG A 905 12.52 -20.63 29.27
N ARG A 906 11.93 -21.82 29.28
CA ARG A 906 11.70 -22.62 28.07
C ARG A 906 10.22 -22.89 27.85
N GLY A 907 9.80 -22.67 26.60
CA GLY A 907 8.70 -23.40 25.99
C GLY A 907 9.20 -24.74 25.43
N LEU A 908 8.31 -25.46 24.74
CA LEU A 908 8.67 -26.67 23.99
C LEU A 908 9.39 -26.25 22.71
N ALA A 909 10.72 -26.44 22.65
CA ALA A 909 11.64 -25.93 21.61
C ALA A 909 11.86 -24.40 21.59
N TRP A 910 11.05 -23.61 22.30
CA TRP A 910 11.13 -22.14 22.31
C TRP A 910 11.89 -21.56 23.50
N ASP A 911 12.61 -20.45 23.27
CA ASP A 911 13.09 -19.55 24.32
C ASP A 911 12.00 -18.58 24.76
N LYS A 912 12.07 -18.15 26.02
CA LYS A 912 11.19 -17.14 26.63
C LYS A 912 12.01 -15.93 27.13
N PRO A 913 11.47 -14.70 27.11
CA PRO A 913 12.20 -13.50 27.53
C PRO A 913 12.46 -13.45 29.04
N VAL A 914 13.20 -12.44 29.50
CA VAL A 914 13.13 -11.95 30.88
C VAL A 914 12.39 -10.61 30.86
N PRO A 915 11.06 -10.60 31.10
CA PRO A 915 10.31 -9.35 31.10
C PRO A 915 10.90 -8.34 32.09
N GLY A 916 11.14 -7.12 31.61
CA GLY A 916 11.71 -6.00 32.37
C GLY A 916 13.23 -5.93 32.46
N ASP A 917 13.99 -6.86 31.84
CA ASP A 917 15.46 -6.85 31.88
C ASP A 917 16.08 -7.20 30.52
N THR A 918 16.38 -6.20 29.71
CA THR A 918 17.03 -6.34 28.39
C THR A 918 18.48 -6.82 28.47
N THR A 919 19.08 -6.88 29.67
CA THR A 919 20.47 -7.34 29.88
C THR A 919 20.57 -8.82 30.21
N LYS A 920 19.44 -9.47 30.55
CA LYS A 920 19.41 -10.88 30.94
C LYS A 920 18.58 -11.71 29.98
N GLY A 921 19.19 -12.78 29.50
CA GLY A 921 18.51 -13.78 28.67
C GLY A 921 18.49 -13.44 27.18
N LEU A 922 17.58 -14.09 26.46
CA LEU A 922 17.32 -13.86 25.04
C LEU A 922 16.02 -13.07 24.93
N GLY A 923 15.95 -12.15 23.97
CA GLY A 923 14.79 -11.27 23.77
C GLY A 923 14.91 -9.92 24.49
N SER A 924 14.08 -8.96 24.11
CA SER A 924 14.02 -7.63 24.71
C SER A 924 13.32 -7.62 26.08
N GLY A 925 13.70 -6.69 26.96
CA GLY A 925 13.02 -6.48 28.25
C GLY A 925 11.63 -5.86 28.12
N SER A 926 11.30 -5.25 26.98
CA SER A 926 9.97 -4.73 26.65
C SER A 926 9.00 -5.77 26.10
N ALA A 927 9.50 -6.98 25.81
CA ALA A 927 8.68 -8.12 25.41
C ALA A 927 7.73 -8.55 26.54
N SER A 928 6.53 -9.00 26.17
CA SER A 928 5.55 -9.53 27.11
C SER A 928 5.98 -10.91 27.65
N ASN A 929 5.27 -11.41 28.68
CA ASN A 929 5.43 -12.79 29.13
C ASN A 929 4.88 -13.82 28.12
N LEU A 930 4.05 -13.40 27.16
CA LEU A 930 3.58 -14.26 26.07
C LEU A 930 4.65 -14.44 25.00
N ALA A 931 5.60 -13.53 24.87
CA ALA A 931 6.61 -13.58 23.81
C ALA A 931 7.48 -14.84 23.83
N TYR A 932 7.90 -15.30 22.67
CA TYR A 932 8.75 -16.47 22.48
C TYR A 932 9.60 -16.33 21.21
N GLY A 933 10.72 -17.03 21.17
CA GLY A 933 11.60 -17.00 20.00
C GLY A 933 12.79 -17.93 20.12
N HIS A 934 13.81 -17.68 19.30
CA HIS A 934 15.08 -18.40 19.34
C HIS A 934 16.19 -17.59 18.69
N SER A 935 17.41 -17.67 19.24
CA SER A 935 18.61 -17.12 18.59
C SER A 935 19.40 -18.21 17.87
N GLY A 936 19.93 -17.91 16.70
CA GLY A 936 20.68 -18.84 15.87
C GLY A 936 22.18 -18.75 16.07
N TYR A 937 22.87 -19.88 15.93
CA TYR A 937 24.33 -19.95 16.06
C TYR A 937 25.03 -19.15 14.96
N THR A 938 24.51 -19.20 13.74
CA THR A 938 25.02 -18.46 12.58
C THR A 938 24.78 -16.97 12.66
N GLY A 939 24.05 -16.45 13.65
CA GLY A 939 23.79 -15.00 13.81
C GLY A 939 22.34 -14.59 13.56
N THR A 940 21.48 -15.54 13.22
CA THR A 940 20.04 -15.31 13.00
C THR A 940 19.28 -15.15 14.32
N MET A 941 18.06 -14.62 14.29
CA MET A 941 17.13 -14.57 15.42
C MET A 941 15.69 -14.43 14.92
N VAL A 942 14.78 -15.12 15.60
CA VAL A 942 13.33 -15.00 15.38
C VAL A 942 12.63 -14.74 16.70
N TRP A 943 11.60 -13.89 16.67
CA TRP A 943 10.80 -13.56 17.84
C TRP A 943 9.36 -13.30 17.46
N ALA A 944 8.44 -13.67 18.36
CA ALA A 944 7.01 -13.48 18.24
C ALA A 944 6.45 -13.03 19.60
N ASP A 945 5.54 -12.06 19.59
CA ASP A 945 4.85 -11.58 20.79
C ASP A 945 3.35 -11.40 20.52
N PRO A 946 2.51 -12.36 20.95
CA PRO A 946 1.06 -12.29 20.78
C PRO A 946 0.40 -11.08 21.45
N HIS A 947 0.98 -10.52 22.51
CA HIS A 947 0.41 -9.33 23.19
C HIS A 947 0.43 -8.10 22.28
N TYR A 948 1.48 -7.94 21.49
CA TYR A 948 1.63 -6.83 20.56
C TYR A 948 1.24 -7.19 19.11
N ASP A 949 0.81 -8.44 18.85
CA ASP A 949 0.71 -9.07 17.51
C ASP A 949 1.96 -8.81 16.67
N PHE A 950 3.13 -9.10 17.25
CA PHE A 950 4.44 -8.69 16.73
C PHE A 950 5.29 -9.88 16.29
N VAL A 951 5.95 -9.74 15.13
CA VAL A 951 6.95 -10.67 14.59
C VAL A 951 8.23 -9.91 14.29
N TYR A 952 9.37 -10.48 14.69
CA TYR A 952 10.71 -9.97 14.37
C TYR A 952 11.59 -11.09 13.84
N VAL A 953 12.25 -10.83 12.70
CA VAL A 953 13.22 -11.72 12.08
C VAL A 953 14.49 -10.93 11.78
N PHE A 954 15.62 -11.52 12.17
CA PHE A 954 16.95 -11.02 11.88
C PHE A 954 17.77 -12.14 11.27
N ASN A 955 18.16 -11.98 10.01
CA ASN A 955 19.09 -12.89 9.36
C ASN A 955 20.44 -12.21 9.18
N SER A 956 21.50 -12.85 9.64
CA SER A 956 22.85 -12.45 9.32
C SER A 956 23.74 -13.68 9.37
N ASN A 957 25.02 -13.48 9.06
CA ASN A 957 25.99 -14.54 9.21
C ASN A 957 27.24 -14.10 9.98
N ARG A 958 27.19 -14.28 11.29
CA ARG A 958 28.25 -13.91 12.24
C ARG A 958 29.46 -14.83 12.22
N VAL A 959 29.33 -16.03 11.65
CA VAL A 959 30.45 -16.99 11.55
C VAL A 959 31.32 -16.77 10.30
N TYR A 960 31.02 -15.75 9.48
CA TYR A 960 31.89 -15.38 8.37
C TYR A 960 32.97 -14.35 8.77
N LYS A 961 34.25 -14.59 8.52
CA LYS A 961 34.87 -15.83 7.99
C LYS A 961 35.20 -16.86 9.07
N ASP A 962 35.10 -16.46 10.33
CA ASP A 962 35.58 -17.22 11.49
C ASP A 962 34.44 -17.50 12.48
N ALA A 963 34.21 -18.79 12.79
CA ALA A 963 33.19 -19.23 13.72
C ALA A 963 33.42 -18.74 15.17
N GLU A 964 34.62 -18.29 15.52
CA GLU A 964 34.95 -17.66 16.81
C GLU A 964 34.65 -16.15 16.85
N ASN A 965 34.01 -15.60 15.82
CA ASN A 965 33.55 -14.21 15.86
C ASN A 965 32.31 -14.05 16.76
N TRP A 966 32.53 -13.50 17.95
CA TRP A 966 31.50 -13.26 18.97
C TRP A 966 31.02 -11.80 19.04
N LYS A 967 31.41 -10.94 18.09
CA LYS A 967 31.13 -9.49 18.15
C LYS A 967 29.64 -9.16 18.18
N ILE A 968 28.81 -9.89 17.43
CA ILE A 968 27.34 -9.67 17.43
C ILE A 968 26.73 -9.82 18.83
N LEU A 969 27.26 -10.74 19.66
CA LEU A 969 26.81 -10.91 21.04
C LEU A 969 27.31 -9.78 21.94
N LYS A 970 28.58 -9.36 21.76
CA LYS A 970 29.18 -8.25 22.52
C LYS A 970 28.46 -6.92 22.25
N LEU A 971 28.07 -6.69 21.00
CA LEU A 971 27.30 -5.51 20.58
C LEU A 971 25.81 -5.63 20.92
N ASN A 972 25.32 -6.84 21.25
CA ASN A 972 23.92 -7.14 21.51
C ASN A 972 22.95 -6.64 20.41
N THR A 973 23.41 -6.59 19.15
CA THR A 973 22.72 -5.88 18.06
C THR A 973 21.28 -6.35 17.85
N ARG A 974 21.04 -7.67 17.88
CA ARG A 974 19.71 -8.27 17.63
C ARG A 974 18.68 -7.81 18.68
N THR A 975 19.05 -7.91 19.96
CA THR A 975 18.18 -7.55 21.08
C THR A 975 17.93 -6.03 21.14
N ILE A 976 18.93 -5.21 20.81
CA ILE A 976 18.77 -3.74 20.77
C ILE A 976 17.82 -3.33 19.65
N ILE A 977 17.92 -3.98 18.48
CA ILE A 977 17.00 -3.72 17.37
C ILE A 977 15.56 -4.14 17.73
N GLU A 978 15.40 -5.31 18.34
CA GLU A 978 14.10 -5.76 18.86
C GLU A 978 13.51 -4.74 19.85
N GLU A 979 14.32 -4.24 20.79
CA GLU A 979 13.92 -3.21 21.75
C GLU A 979 13.47 -1.92 21.05
N ILE A 980 14.20 -1.46 20.02
CA ILE A 980 13.81 -0.28 19.25
C ILE A 980 12.41 -0.44 18.65
N PHE A 981 12.08 -1.63 18.12
CA PHE A 981 10.74 -1.90 17.59
C PHE A 981 9.66 -1.85 18.68
N TYR A 982 9.88 -2.47 19.85
CA TYR A 982 8.93 -2.35 20.96
C TYR A 982 8.74 -0.91 21.40
N GLN A 983 9.83 -0.13 21.53
CA GLN A 983 9.72 1.27 21.93
C GLN A 983 8.96 2.10 20.89
N ALA A 984 9.15 1.82 19.59
CA ALA A 984 8.39 2.48 18.52
C ALA A 984 6.89 2.13 18.56
N ILE A 985 6.54 0.88 18.89
CA ILE A 985 5.16 0.44 19.12
C ILE A 985 4.58 1.13 20.36
N ILE A 986 5.27 1.09 21.49
CA ILE A 986 4.81 1.64 22.77
C ILE A 986 4.68 3.17 22.71
N LYS A 987 5.58 3.87 22.01
CA LYS A 987 5.49 5.33 21.82
C LYS A 987 4.19 5.72 21.11
N LYS A 988 3.77 4.93 20.10
CA LYS A 988 2.54 5.19 19.35
C LYS A 988 1.28 4.67 20.05
N ASN A 989 1.42 3.67 20.92
CA ASN A 989 0.32 3.01 21.64
C ASN A 989 0.70 2.83 23.13
N PRO A 990 0.74 3.91 23.94
CA PRO A 990 1.19 3.84 25.34
C PRO A 990 0.40 2.86 26.19
N GLU A 991 -0.88 2.63 25.85
CA GLU A 991 -1.80 1.70 26.50
C GLU A 991 -1.41 0.22 26.31
N LEU A 992 -0.63 -0.10 25.29
CA LEU A 992 -0.16 -1.48 25.06
C LEU A 992 1.05 -1.84 25.90
N ARG A 993 1.65 -0.88 26.62
CA ARG A 993 2.84 -1.13 27.43
C ARG A 993 2.57 -2.26 28.42
N PHE A 994 3.30 -3.36 28.26
CA PHE A 994 3.19 -4.48 29.17
C PHE A 994 3.67 -4.07 30.58
N VAL A 995 2.78 -4.16 31.56
CA VAL A 995 3.08 -4.00 32.98
C VAL A 995 2.91 -5.37 33.64
N LYS A 996 3.97 -5.85 34.27
CA LYS A 996 3.95 -7.13 34.98
C LYS A 996 3.05 -6.99 36.22
N ASN A 997 1.87 -7.62 36.18
CA ASN A 997 1.10 -7.93 37.39
C ASN A 997 1.62 -9.24 37.98
#